data_AF-A0A8C6VCE5-F1
#
_entry.id   AF-A0A8C6VCE5-F1
#
_cell.length_a   1.000
_cell.length_b   1.000
_cell.length_c   1.000
_cell.angle_alpha   90.00
_cell.angle_beta   90.00
_cell.angle_gamma   90.00
#
_symmetry.space_group_name_H-M   'P 1'
#
loop_
_entity.id
_entity.type
_entity.pdbx_description
1 polymer ?
#
loop_
_entity_poly.entity_id
_entity_poly.type
_entity_poly.pdbx_seq_one_letter_code
_entity_poly.pdbx_strand_id
1 'polypeptide(L)'
;MAGLLRSGVWLRSRLLLWRGGCALPGPVPSPLPSAALRRFNSNPSRASLMYTTRLFTIAVQENRDVQEPFPIQQKQIQFFDWAFNKMDTSIRKNGCITKSLLEDIFHDACKTGFPNGNQALLLLRSCGSLLPELPPHERTALAHTMWSKLKGAGVVFDVSHYNALLKVYLQNEHDFSPDVFLTKMEEANVQPNRVTYQRLIAAYCNKGDIDGSSKILNIMKSKDLPITELIFSALVTGHAKTGDMDSAVNILSVMKDTKIEPGSETYLALLNAYAEKGNINQIEEELKNIEKTEIYLSERDFMDIIFTLAKAGYPQYVQNILEKIRFSKESIPDVKNLCLRLITFNLEDTAFEVLHSVFVALGLTCEKHNTQCNFFLQHCINMEMPLAKLKYFCDNLKASNLHPSSLLSSLFFALEAKKTDLAIGIMKIIKEEGSSLKPHYFWPLLAQHQENKNIEGVINILKAMDELEVKPSIETYLLYVFTNLDNPDPVRQRILEKGCPLQTSKFLAAEIRHEASNGRLNKVYELLPSPNILTTDRSHIRNSLILGFRRCADVDLWKKITELLYMEEEKAEQETENIGRFLYSLIDNMTDSEIQDKEEQLRQYFHQLHKMNVTILPTYYKGIRKLLSEYNVPHLIKSLFSSHDLEEKLQQLKAENKPIGDILKNFIFTLCAEKNMQRALEVKTKYEFDMNVVGYGALIRLCCQNDNVEEAMNLKEEFCRKDSSDVLELNTYIELIKTLVKRERLDDAINILKEMKEKNVCIKDSAVTQCFHILNNVAIKGEVEKVTQLHEAMVCLLLPQSCVKLCSPLVTVHLQRDDLLTAVEVLFDCYRKYGGLPRLHEILCGLIEKGDTETMKKVFDFLTEEKKQMGMMFDLFFAFLVTGKYKEAKKIIETPGLRAKPERLEWFVNRCIANNNGESLEALVTLTQNLFDCDRDNMYYSLLLLCQKNNDFEKAESVWTKMQEENIVPRSRTLHLLGHIFKANNQKIPFTVPENWYESNDDSAAIGLSSLPQQSYQVNEKINEFCKNGKHTEAYRLFLMAKDFVLNVSCYSNLIKALLSHGSLEEAMEVKKIAENHIKGFVLNDAASSLLILTQVRRDYLKGMSQCLTFTSH
;
A
#
# COMPACT_ATOMS: atom_id res chain seq x y z
N MET A 1 -11.74 55.38 20.10
CA MET A 1 -11.55 56.12 18.84
C MET A 1 -10.61 55.32 17.95
N ALA A 2 -10.90 55.33 16.63
CA ALA A 2 -10.24 54.69 15.47
C ALA A 2 -8.71 54.48 15.58
N GLY A 3 -8.04 53.56 14.87
CA GLY A 3 -8.39 52.69 13.74
C GLY A 3 -7.10 52.27 13.01
N LEU A 4 -7.16 51.13 12.31
CA LEU A 4 -6.36 50.71 11.14
C LEU A 4 -4.85 50.34 11.26
N LEU A 5 -4.62 49.10 10.77
CA LEU A 5 -3.54 48.61 9.90
C LEU A 5 -2.21 48.05 10.47
N ARG A 6 -2.15 46.72 10.37
CA ARG A 6 -1.09 45.85 9.83
C ARG A 6 0.17 45.53 10.67
N SER A 7 0.12 44.26 11.10
CA SER A 7 1.10 43.17 10.85
C SER A 7 2.40 43.13 11.65
N GLY A 8 2.56 42.05 12.42
CA GLY A 8 3.84 41.62 12.97
C GLY A 8 3.76 40.38 13.85
N VAL A 9 3.32 39.22 13.33
CA VAL A 9 3.61 37.92 13.96
C VAL A 9 4.56 37.15 13.06
N TRP A 10 5.83 37.20 13.43
CA TRP A 10 6.88 36.36 12.86
C TRP A 10 7.01 35.09 13.69
N LEU A 11 6.40 34.02 13.19
CA LEU A 11 6.94 32.68 13.31
C LEU A 11 8.28 32.67 12.58
N ARG A 12 9.37 32.35 13.27
CA ARG A 12 10.61 31.85 12.64
C ARG A 12 11.63 31.40 13.69
N SER A 13 11.96 30.12 13.65
CA SER A 13 13.36 29.77 13.37
C SER A 13 13.42 28.43 12.63
N ARG A 14 13.98 28.28 11.41
CA ARG A 14 15.12 28.89 10.67
C ARG A 14 16.31 27.93 10.67
N LEU A 15 16.71 27.47 9.48
CA LEU A 15 17.71 28.04 8.53
C LEU A 15 19.07 27.41 8.78
N LEU A 16 19.86 27.12 7.76
CA LEU A 16 20.71 28.06 7.01
C LEU A 16 21.22 27.29 5.77
N LEU A 17 21.51 27.81 4.57
CA LEU A 17 21.56 29.10 3.87
C LEU A 17 21.42 28.70 2.38
N TRP A 18 20.84 29.49 1.48
CA TRP A 18 21.57 30.58 0.80
C TRP A 18 20.57 31.57 0.20
N ARG A 19 20.89 32.86 0.38
CA ARG A 19 20.21 34.01 -0.21
C ARG A 19 20.74 34.28 -1.62
N GLY A 20 19.86 34.83 -2.46
CA GLY A 20 20.18 36.02 -3.26
C GLY A 20 20.06 35.87 -4.77
N GLY A 21 19.02 36.49 -5.34
CA GLY A 21 19.06 37.04 -6.70
C GLY A 21 18.75 38.54 -6.63
N CYS A 22 19.61 39.36 -7.26
CA CYS A 22 19.29 40.65 -7.91
C CYS A 22 20.45 41.04 -8.87
N ALA A 23 20.08 41.40 -10.10
CA ALA A 23 20.83 41.97 -11.25
C ALA A 23 21.85 43.09 -10.90
N LEU A 24 22.91 43.50 -11.65
CA LEU A 24 23.60 43.36 -12.97
C LEU A 24 24.98 44.12 -12.80
N PRO A 25 26.00 44.21 -13.73
CA PRO A 25 26.37 43.50 -14.98
C PRO A 25 27.87 43.02 -15.09
N GLY A 26 28.12 41.98 -15.91
CA GLY A 26 29.42 41.66 -16.61
C GLY A 26 30.60 41.05 -15.83
N PRO A 27 31.64 40.48 -16.51
CA PRO A 27 31.65 39.30 -17.38
C PRO A 27 32.37 38.07 -16.77
N VAL A 28 31.97 36.90 -17.28
CA VAL A 28 32.54 35.51 -17.25
C VAL A 28 34.02 35.39 -16.79
N PRO A 29 34.36 34.49 -15.84
CA PRO A 29 34.80 33.14 -16.23
C PRO A 29 34.28 31.99 -15.35
N SER A 30 34.13 30.83 -16.01
CA SER A 30 33.88 29.48 -15.46
C SER A 30 34.65 29.15 -14.18
N PRO A 31 34.05 28.40 -13.22
CA PRO A 31 34.55 27.04 -13.00
C PRO A 31 33.49 25.99 -12.57
N LEU A 32 33.70 24.78 -13.08
CA LEU A 32 33.58 23.45 -12.43
C LEU A 32 32.80 23.33 -11.08
N PRO A 33 31.78 22.45 -11.00
CA PRO A 33 31.30 21.93 -9.73
C PRO A 33 31.92 20.55 -9.42
N SER A 34 32.64 20.46 -8.31
CA SER A 34 33.00 19.17 -7.70
C SER A 34 32.76 19.20 -6.19
N ALA A 35 32.07 18.16 -5.73
CA ALA A 35 32.06 17.60 -4.37
C ALA A 35 31.19 18.29 -3.29
N ALA A 36 29.93 17.83 -3.19
CA ALA A 36 29.32 17.41 -1.93
C ALA A 36 28.19 16.40 -2.19
N LEU A 37 28.53 15.28 -2.83
CA LEU A 37 27.76 14.03 -2.79
C LEU A 37 28.50 13.08 -1.84
N ARG A 38 27.83 12.66 -0.76
CA ARG A 38 27.96 11.40 0.00
C ARG A 38 27.08 11.57 1.25
N ARG A 39 26.09 10.74 1.57
CA ARG A 39 25.98 9.29 1.38
C ARG A 39 24.51 8.91 1.12
N PHE A 40 24.18 8.53 -0.12
CA PHE A 40 23.18 7.50 -0.36
C PHE A 40 23.96 6.22 -0.64
N ASN A 41 23.77 5.23 0.23
CA ASN A 41 24.26 3.89 -0.02
C ASN A 41 23.65 3.40 -1.34
N SER A 42 24.53 2.94 -2.21
CA SER A 42 24.27 2.36 -3.52
C SER A 42 23.49 1.06 -3.40
N ASN A 43 22.22 1.11 -3.79
CA ASN A 43 21.49 0.02 -4.43
C ASN A 43 20.58 0.66 -5.49
N PRO A 44 20.93 0.65 -6.78
CA PRO A 44 19.98 0.88 -7.86
C PRO A 44 19.69 -0.45 -8.54
N SER A 45 18.92 -1.30 -7.88
CA SER A 45 18.28 -2.46 -8.50
C SER A 45 16.89 -2.63 -7.90
N ARG A 46 15.97 -1.72 -8.26
CA ARG A 46 14.50 -1.92 -8.39
C ARG A 46 13.76 -0.58 -8.30
N ALA A 47 13.49 -0.03 -9.48
CA ALA A 47 12.39 0.83 -9.91
C ALA A 47 12.95 1.65 -11.08
N SER A 48 12.46 1.65 -12.31
CA SER A 48 11.25 1.09 -12.90
C SER A 48 11.52 1.07 -14.40
N LEU A 49 11.52 -0.11 -15.03
CA LEU A 49 11.21 -0.21 -16.46
C LEU A 49 9.90 -0.98 -16.53
N MET A 50 8.87 -0.18 -16.76
CA MET A 50 7.57 -0.56 -17.29
C MET A 50 7.72 -1.49 -18.50
N TYR A 51 6.87 -2.52 -18.52
CA TYR A 51 6.49 -3.41 -19.63
C TYR A 51 7.58 -4.30 -20.28
N THR A 52 7.50 -5.59 -19.96
CA THR A 52 7.86 -6.67 -20.90
C THR A 52 6.57 -7.39 -21.32
N THR A 53 6.02 -6.95 -22.45
CA THR A 53 5.10 -7.75 -23.26
C THR A 53 5.95 -8.55 -24.25
N ARG A 54 5.77 -9.88 -24.28
CA ARG A 54 6.07 -10.88 -25.34
C ARG A 54 6.40 -12.21 -24.63
N LEU A 55 5.83 -13.38 -24.93
CA LEU A 55 5.00 -13.85 -26.04
C LEU A 55 4.23 -15.08 -25.53
N PHE A 56 2.90 -15.05 -25.66
CA PHE A 56 2.12 -16.26 -25.92
C PHE A 56 2.41 -16.67 -27.36
N THR A 57 2.92 -17.88 -27.58
CA THR A 57 2.55 -18.84 -28.66
C THR A 57 3.62 -19.92 -28.74
N ILE A 58 3.30 -21.11 -28.24
CA ILE A 58 3.18 -22.37 -28.99
C ILE A 58 2.44 -23.30 -28.02
N ALA A 59 1.18 -23.57 -28.35
CA ALA A 59 0.47 -24.68 -27.76
C ALA A 59 1.16 -25.96 -28.25
N VAL A 60 1.88 -26.64 -27.37
CA VAL A 60 2.11 -28.08 -27.54
C VAL A 60 0.92 -28.76 -26.86
N GLN A 61 0.13 -29.38 -27.71
CA GLN A 61 -1.01 -30.20 -27.39
C GLN A 61 -0.48 -31.49 -26.78
N GLU A 62 -0.42 -31.62 -25.45
CA GLU A 62 -0.28 -32.92 -24.81
C GLU A 62 -1.31 -33.12 -23.70
N ASN A 63 -2.06 -34.19 -23.93
CA ASN A 63 -3.18 -34.82 -23.25
C ASN A 63 -3.39 -34.58 -21.76
N ARG A 64 -4.70 -34.49 -21.46
CA ARG A 64 -5.36 -34.64 -20.16
C ARG A 64 -4.68 -35.71 -19.30
N ASP A 65 -4.43 -35.36 -18.03
CA ASP A 65 -4.82 -36.22 -16.92
C ASP A 65 -5.25 -35.36 -15.71
N VAL A 66 -6.37 -35.79 -15.13
CA VAL A 66 -7.17 -35.11 -14.11
C VAL A 66 -6.51 -35.30 -12.73
N GLN A 67 -6.22 -34.21 -12.01
CA GLN A 67 -6.08 -34.19 -10.54
C GLN A 67 -6.18 -32.74 -9.98
N GLU A 68 -6.78 -32.60 -8.80
CA GLU A 68 -7.60 -31.50 -8.25
C GLU A 68 -6.98 -30.11 -7.92
N PRO A 69 -7.81 -29.05 -7.68
CA PRO A 69 -7.41 -27.64 -7.70
C PRO A 69 -7.43 -26.93 -6.33
N PHE A 70 -6.60 -27.31 -5.35
CA PHE A 70 -6.69 -26.71 -3.99
C PHE A 70 -5.80 -25.45 -3.70
N PRO A 71 -4.56 -25.29 -4.19
CA PRO A 71 -3.73 -24.11 -3.85
C PRO A 71 -4.12 -22.81 -4.58
N ILE A 72 -4.94 -22.95 -5.62
CA ILE A 72 -5.28 -21.89 -6.57
C ILE A 72 -6.41 -21.01 -6.01
N GLN A 73 -7.41 -21.59 -5.36
CA GLN A 73 -8.58 -20.87 -4.83
C GLN A 73 -8.26 -19.89 -3.67
N GLN A 74 -7.32 -20.22 -2.78
CA GLN A 74 -7.03 -19.37 -1.61
C GLN A 74 -6.33 -18.05 -1.99
N LYS A 75 -5.42 -18.10 -2.98
CA LYS A 75 -4.80 -16.90 -3.57
C LYS A 75 -5.81 -16.07 -4.36
N GLN A 76 -6.79 -16.72 -4.98
CA GLN A 76 -7.85 -16.04 -5.72
C GLN A 76 -8.78 -15.26 -4.79
N ILE A 77 -9.22 -15.85 -3.68
CA ILE A 77 -10.09 -15.18 -2.71
C ILE A 77 -9.43 -13.92 -2.12
N GLN A 78 -8.15 -14.00 -1.72
CA GLN A 78 -7.43 -12.83 -1.19
C GLN A 78 -7.27 -11.72 -2.24
N PHE A 79 -7.03 -12.11 -3.50
CA PHE A 79 -6.96 -11.17 -4.60
C PHE A 79 -8.31 -10.48 -4.86
N PHE A 80 -9.42 -11.23 -4.83
CA PHE A 80 -10.76 -10.67 -4.98
C PHE A 80 -11.11 -9.71 -3.85
N ASP A 81 -10.87 -10.09 -2.60
CA ASP A 81 -11.12 -9.21 -1.45
C ASP A 81 -10.29 -7.92 -1.56
N TRP A 82 -9.05 -8.00 -2.04
CA TRP A 82 -8.24 -6.82 -2.33
C TRP A 82 -8.83 -5.96 -3.46
N ALA A 83 -9.24 -6.56 -4.57
CA ALA A 83 -9.80 -5.87 -5.74
C ALA A 83 -11.11 -5.14 -5.40
N PHE A 84 -12.00 -5.78 -4.63
CA PHE A 84 -13.24 -5.16 -4.18
C PHE A 84 -13.01 -4.10 -3.09
N ASN A 85 -12.08 -4.31 -2.16
CA ASN A 85 -11.68 -3.26 -1.22
C ASN A 85 -11.13 -2.03 -1.95
N LYS A 86 -10.41 -2.22 -3.07
CA LYS A 86 -9.94 -1.14 -3.93
C LYS A 86 -11.10 -0.41 -4.61
N MET A 87 -12.08 -1.16 -5.14
CA MET A 87 -13.31 -0.59 -5.72
C MET A 87 -14.10 0.20 -4.69
N ASP A 88 -14.38 -0.36 -3.52
CA ASP A 88 -15.10 0.29 -2.41
C ASP A 88 -14.36 1.53 -1.91
N THR A 89 -13.04 1.48 -1.84
CA THR A 89 -12.22 2.64 -1.46
C THR A 89 -12.31 3.75 -2.51
N SER A 90 -12.39 3.40 -3.81
CA SER A 90 -12.63 4.37 -4.88
C SER A 90 -14.02 4.98 -4.76
N ILE A 91 -15.06 4.16 -4.54
CA ILE A 91 -16.44 4.64 -4.36
C ILE A 91 -16.53 5.58 -3.16
N ARG A 92 -15.94 5.25 -2.00
CA ARG A 92 -15.97 6.11 -0.82
C ARG A 92 -15.21 7.43 -1.03
N LYS A 93 -14.02 7.38 -1.63
CA LYS A 93 -13.19 8.58 -1.81
C LYS A 93 -13.70 9.50 -2.91
N ASN A 94 -14.15 8.94 -4.02
CA ASN A 94 -14.43 9.68 -5.25
C ASN A 94 -15.92 9.67 -5.62
N GLY A 95 -16.75 8.83 -5.02
CA GLY A 95 -18.15 8.62 -5.43
C GLY A 95 -18.32 7.88 -6.76
N CYS A 96 -17.22 7.47 -7.40
CA CYS A 96 -17.21 6.84 -8.72
C CYS A 96 -16.10 5.79 -8.89
N ILE A 97 -16.21 4.99 -9.96
CA ILE A 97 -15.25 3.98 -10.39
C ILE A 97 -14.82 4.33 -11.83
N THR A 98 -13.57 4.07 -12.18
CA THR A 98 -13.11 4.21 -13.58
C THR A 98 -13.46 2.97 -14.39
N LYS A 99 -13.72 3.14 -15.71
CA LYS A 99 -13.99 1.99 -16.61
C LYS A 99 -12.88 0.93 -16.54
N SER A 100 -11.62 1.39 -16.61
CA SER A 100 -10.44 0.51 -16.58
C SER A 100 -10.39 -0.36 -15.33
N LEU A 101 -10.63 0.23 -14.16
CA LEU A 101 -10.63 -0.50 -12.90
C LEU A 101 -11.73 -1.56 -12.88
N LEU A 102 -12.93 -1.22 -13.37
CA LEU A 102 -14.04 -2.18 -13.43
C LEU A 102 -13.76 -3.32 -14.42
N GLU A 103 -13.22 -3.01 -15.60
CA GLU A 103 -12.85 -4.01 -16.61
C GLU A 103 -11.69 -4.89 -16.16
N ASP A 104 -10.66 -4.34 -15.52
CA ASP A 104 -9.55 -5.10 -14.96
C ASP A 104 -10.04 -6.10 -13.90
N ILE A 105 -10.86 -5.64 -12.96
CA ILE A 105 -11.45 -6.49 -11.92
C ILE A 105 -12.33 -7.57 -12.57
N PHE A 106 -13.12 -7.21 -13.57
CA PHE A 106 -13.97 -8.15 -14.30
C PHE A 106 -13.16 -9.20 -15.08
N HIS A 107 -12.10 -8.79 -15.77
CA HIS A 107 -11.22 -9.69 -16.52
C HIS A 107 -10.43 -10.60 -15.61
N ASP A 108 -9.89 -10.08 -14.53
CA ASP A 108 -9.18 -10.88 -13.55
C ASP A 108 -10.13 -11.83 -12.83
N ALA A 109 -11.39 -11.41 -12.60
CA ALA A 109 -12.44 -12.30 -12.13
C ALA A 109 -12.65 -13.48 -13.09
N CYS A 110 -12.81 -13.20 -14.38
CA CYS A 110 -12.99 -14.25 -15.37
C CYS A 110 -11.77 -15.17 -15.55
N LYS A 111 -10.54 -14.66 -15.36
CA LYS A 111 -9.29 -15.42 -15.53
C LYS A 111 -8.98 -16.34 -14.35
N THR A 112 -9.31 -15.91 -13.15
CA THR A 112 -9.01 -16.66 -11.91
C THR A 112 -10.00 -17.82 -11.73
N GLY A 113 -11.26 -17.66 -12.12
CA GLY A 113 -12.29 -18.68 -11.98
C GLY A 113 -13.62 -18.02 -11.68
N PHE A 114 -14.73 -18.74 -11.88
CA PHE A 114 -16.07 -18.16 -11.93
C PHE A 114 -16.37 -17.23 -10.75
N PRO A 115 -16.77 -15.96 -11.00
CA PRO A 115 -17.13 -15.05 -9.92
C PRO A 115 -18.35 -15.59 -9.19
N ASN A 116 -18.32 -15.57 -7.86
CA ASN A 116 -19.48 -15.98 -7.07
C ASN A 116 -20.67 -15.02 -7.34
N GLY A 117 -21.91 -15.46 -7.04
CA GLY A 117 -23.10 -14.64 -7.31
C GLY A 117 -23.03 -13.22 -6.72
N ASN A 118 -22.39 -13.03 -5.56
CA ASN A 118 -22.28 -11.68 -4.97
C ASN A 118 -21.24 -10.80 -5.67
N GLN A 119 -20.14 -11.39 -6.15
CA GLN A 119 -19.14 -10.71 -6.96
C GLN A 119 -19.74 -10.31 -8.31
N ALA A 120 -20.49 -11.21 -8.95
CA ALA A 120 -21.25 -10.90 -10.16
C ALA A 120 -22.27 -9.77 -9.93
N LEU A 121 -22.99 -9.81 -8.81
CA LEU A 121 -23.94 -8.76 -8.41
C LEU A 121 -23.27 -7.40 -8.24
N LEU A 122 -22.11 -7.32 -7.58
CA LEU A 122 -21.38 -6.06 -7.38
C LEU A 122 -20.86 -5.50 -8.70
N LEU A 123 -20.29 -6.35 -9.57
CA LEU A 123 -19.83 -5.95 -10.90
C LEU A 123 -20.97 -5.39 -11.76
N LEU A 124 -22.13 -6.04 -11.74
CA LEU A 124 -23.32 -5.57 -12.45
C LEU A 124 -23.83 -4.24 -11.89
N ARG A 125 -23.94 -4.09 -10.56
CA ARG A 125 -24.38 -2.83 -9.91
C ARG A 125 -23.46 -1.65 -10.26
N SER A 126 -22.17 -1.91 -10.43
CA SER A 126 -21.17 -0.88 -10.77
C SER A 126 -21.29 -0.35 -12.19
N CYS A 127 -22.04 -1.00 -13.08
CA CYS A 127 -22.25 -0.54 -14.46
C CYS A 127 -23.29 0.59 -14.62
N GLY A 128 -23.80 1.15 -13.52
CA GLY A 128 -24.81 2.21 -13.52
C GLY A 128 -24.23 3.62 -13.34
N SER A 129 -24.80 4.39 -12.42
CA SER A 129 -24.42 5.80 -12.16
C SER A 129 -23.00 5.99 -11.61
N LEU A 130 -22.32 4.91 -11.20
CA LEU A 130 -20.95 4.93 -10.67
C LEU A 130 -19.86 5.14 -11.74
N LEU A 131 -20.22 5.10 -13.03
CA LEU A 131 -19.33 5.32 -14.17
C LEU A 131 -19.65 6.65 -14.88
N PRO A 132 -19.52 7.82 -14.22
CA PRO A 132 -19.85 9.11 -14.83
C PRO A 132 -19.05 9.42 -16.10
N GLU A 133 -17.92 8.74 -16.29
CA GLU A 133 -17.01 8.84 -17.45
C GLU A 133 -17.56 8.22 -18.74
N LEU A 134 -18.60 7.38 -18.67
CA LEU A 134 -19.14 6.72 -19.85
C LEU A 134 -20.53 7.24 -20.19
N PRO A 135 -20.90 7.33 -21.48
CA PRO A 135 -22.27 7.66 -21.84
C PRO A 135 -23.23 6.50 -21.51
N PRO A 136 -24.52 6.77 -21.27
CA PRO A 136 -25.47 5.75 -20.79
C PRO A 136 -25.58 4.50 -21.70
N HIS A 137 -25.45 4.68 -23.02
CA HIS A 137 -25.49 3.57 -23.98
C HIS A 137 -24.27 2.65 -23.85
N GLU A 138 -23.06 3.20 -23.65
CA GLU A 138 -21.85 2.41 -23.42
C GLU A 138 -21.89 1.68 -22.08
N ARG A 139 -22.41 2.32 -21.03
CA ARG A 139 -22.61 1.67 -19.72
C ARG A 139 -23.54 0.46 -19.83
N THR A 140 -24.59 0.58 -20.63
CA THR A 140 -25.55 -0.52 -20.88
C THR A 140 -24.90 -1.63 -21.71
N ALA A 141 -24.11 -1.29 -22.74
CA ALA A 141 -23.35 -2.26 -23.50
C ALA A 141 -22.34 -3.02 -22.62
N LEU A 142 -21.67 -2.33 -21.70
CA LEU A 142 -20.79 -2.93 -20.70
C LEU A 142 -21.56 -3.88 -19.78
N ALA A 143 -22.71 -3.45 -19.25
CA ALA A 143 -23.58 -4.27 -18.42
C ALA A 143 -24.03 -5.56 -19.14
N HIS A 144 -24.43 -5.47 -20.42
CA HIS A 144 -24.80 -6.64 -21.22
C HIS A 144 -23.62 -7.57 -21.51
N THR A 145 -22.44 -7.00 -21.78
CA THR A 145 -21.21 -7.77 -22.01
C THR A 145 -20.84 -8.55 -20.77
N MET A 146 -20.87 -7.90 -19.60
CA MET A 146 -20.63 -8.56 -18.31
C MET A 146 -21.71 -9.60 -18.02
N TRP A 147 -22.99 -9.27 -18.18
CA TRP A 147 -24.11 -10.20 -17.98
C TRP A 147 -23.98 -11.48 -18.81
N SER A 148 -23.70 -11.36 -20.10
CA SER A 148 -23.58 -12.50 -21.02
C SER A 148 -22.37 -13.37 -20.69
N LYS A 149 -21.23 -12.74 -20.40
CA LYS A 149 -20.02 -13.45 -19.99
C LYS A 149 -20.20 -14.15 -18.64
N LEU A 150 -20.81 -13.50 -17.65
CA LEU A 150 -21.11 -14.11 -16.34
C LEU A 150 -22.06 -15.30 -16.47
N LYS A 151 -23.10 -15.17 -17.32
CA LYS A 151 -24.03 -16.28 -17.61
C LYS A 151 -23.35 -17.44 -18.34
N GLY A 152 -22.53 -17.14 -19.35
CA GLY A 152 -21.73 -18.15 -20.06
C GLY A 152 -20.67 -18.81 -19.16
N ALA A 153 -20.29 -18.12 -18.09
CA ALA A 153 -19.40 -18.60 -17.05
C ALA A 153 -20.15 -19.35 -15.93
N GLY A 154 -21.42 -19.74 -16.12
CA GLY A 154 -22.13 -20.63 -15.20
C GLY A 154 -22.60 -20.00 -13.88
N VAL A 155 -22.57 -18.67 -13.74
CA VAL A 155 -23.09 -17.99 -12.55
C VAL A 155 -24.62 -18.12 -12.50
N VAL A 156 -25.15 -18.63 -11.39
CA VAL A 156 -26.60 -18.69 -11.15
C VAL A 156 -27.11 -17.32 -10.75
N PHE A 157 -28.01 -16.75 -11.54
CA PHE A 157 -28.64 -15.46 -11.25
C PHE A 157 -29.91 -15.64 -10.41
N ASP A 158 -29.95 -14.94 -9.29
CA ASP A 158 -31.11 -14.82 -8.42
C ASP A 158 -31.90 -13.52 -8.70
N VAL A 159 -32.97 -13.29 -7.93
CA VAL A 159 -33.79 -12.06 -7.99
C VAL A 159 -32.92 -10.80 -7.83
N SER A 160 -31.86 -10.86 -7.03
CA SER A 160 -30.96 -9.73 -6.76
C SER A 160 -30.20 -9.28 -8.02
N HIS A 161 -29.78 -10.22 -8.87
CA HIS A 161 -29.08 -9.92 -10.14
C HIS A 161 -30.01 -9.24 -11.14
N TYR A 162 -31.23 -9.75 -11.32
CA TYR A 162 -32.24 -9.14 -12.20
C TYR A 162 -32.64 -7.75 -11.71
N ASN A 163 -32.81 -7.59 -10.40
CA ASN A 163 -33.04 -6.28 -9.80
C ASN A 163 -31.86 -5.35 -10.10
N ALA A 164 -30.61 -5.78 -9.88
CA ALA A 164 -29.44 -4.94 -10.20
C ALA A 164 -29.42 -4.50 -11.67
N LEU A 165 -29.74 -5.39 -12.60
CA LEU A 165 -29.86 -5.06 -14.01
C LEU A 165 -30.95 -4.01 -14.27
N LEU A 166 -32.13 -4.15 -13.66
CA LEU A 166 -33.19 -3.13 -13.73
C LEU A 166 -32.72 -1.78 -13.21
N LYS A 167 -31.99 -1.75 -12.09
CA LYS A 167 -31.42 -0.50 -11.55
C LYS A 167 -30.46 0.14 -12.54
N VAL A 168 -29.58 -0.66 -13.16
CA VAL A 168 -28.63 -0.17 -14.17
C VAL A 168 -29.36 0.36 -15.39
N TYR A 169 -30.41 -0.32 -15.87
CA TYR A 169 -31.22 0.19 -16.99
C TYR A 169 -31.90 1.52 -16.67
N LEU A 170 -32.47 1.67 -15.47
CA LEU A 170 -33.06 2.93 -15.03
C LEU A 170 -32.01 4.05 -14.98
N GLN A 171 -30.84 3.78 -14.40
CA GLN A 171 -29.75 4.75 -14.28
C GLN A 171 -29.11 5.12 -15.62
N ASN A 172 -29.15 4.20 -16.59
CA ASN A 172 -28.59 4.39 -17.92
C ASN A 172 -29.65 4.82 -18.96
N GLU A 173 -30.88 5.12 -18.52
CA GLU A 173 -31.99 5.50 -19.42
C GLU A 173 -32.20 4.49 -20.56
N HIS A 174 -31.93 3.20 -20.30
CA HIS A 174 -32.05 2.15 -21.31
C HIS A 174 -33.53 1.85 -21.58
N ASP A 175 -33.90 1.82 -22.86
CA ASP A 175 -35.24 1.48 -23.27
C ASP A 175 -35.46 -0.03 -23.26
N PHE A 176 -36.38 -0.51 -22.41
CA PHE A 176 -36.81 -1.90 -22.36
C PHE A 176 -38.31 -2.02 -22.08
N SER A 177 -38.94 -3.11 -22.51
CA SER A 177 -40.33 -3.42 -22.14
C SER A 177 -40.36 -4.11 -20.77
N PRO A 178 -41.08 -3.54 -19.78
CA PRO A 178 -41.24 -4.16 -18.47
C PRO A 178 -41.91 -5.54 -18.56
N ASP A 179 -42.89 -5.73 -19.46
CA ASP A 179 -43.57 -7.00 -19.69
C ASP A 179 -42.60 -8.08 -20.20
N VAL A 180 -41.77 -7.74 -21.20
CA VAL A 180 -40.73 -8.65 -21.72
C VAL A 180 -39.70 -8.97 -20.64
N PHE A 181 -39.40 -8.03 -19.75
CA PHE A 181 -38.48 -8.27 -18.64
C PHE A 181 -39.06 -9.25 -17.62
N LEU A 182 -40.36 -9.15 -17.30
CA LEU A 182 -41.05 -10.09 -16.43
C LEU A 182 -41.07 -11.49 -17.04
N THR A 183 -41.38 -11.63 -18.33
CA THR A 183 -41.33 -12.93 -19.03
C THR A 183 -39.93 -13.55 -18.96
N LYS A 184 -38.86 -12.75 -19.11
CA LYS A 184 -37.47 -13.23 -18.96
C LYS A 184 -37.13 -13.72 -17.55
N MET A 185 -37.77 -13.17 -16.51
CA MET A 185 -37.60 -13.64 -15.14
C MET A 185 -38.36 -14.95 -14.92
N GLU A 186 -39.58 -15.05 -15.47
CA GLU A 186 -40.41 -16.26 -15.41
C GLU A 186 -39.76 -17.44 -16.15
N GLU A 187 -39.23 -17.22 -17.36
CA GLU A 187 -38.47 -18.21 -18.14
C GLU A 187 -37.22 -18.71 -17.40
N ALA A 188 -36.65 -17.87 -16.52
CA ALA A 188 -35.51 -18.22 -15.68
C ALA A 188 -35.92 -18.86 -14.33
N ASN A 189 -37.22 -19.10 -14.11
CA ASN A 189 -37.79 -19.56 -12.84
C ASN A 189 -37.46 -18.65 -11.63
N VAL A 190 -37.33 -17.34 -11.87
CA VAL A 190 -37.04 -16.33 -10.84
C VAL A 190 -38.29 -15.49 -10.57
N GLN A 191 -38.80 -15.54 -9.34
CA GLN A 191 -40.02 -14.81 -8.97
C GLN A 191 -39.75 -13.33 -8.66
N PRO A 192 -40.50 -12.38 -9.26
CA PRO A 192 -40.40 -10.95 -8.93
C PRO A 192 -40.73 -10.67 -7.46
N ASN A 193 -39.99 -9.76 -6.83
CA ASN A 193 -40.24 -9.30 -5.46
C ASN A 193 -40.69 -7.84 -5.41
N ARG A 194 -40.92 -7.30 -4.21
CA ARG A 194 -41.30 -5.89 -3.99
C ARG A 194 -40.39 -4.91 -4.74
N VAL A 195 -39.07 -5.12 -4.69
CA VAL A 195 -38.07 -4.24 -5.32
C VAL A 195 -38.15 -4.32 -6.84
N THR A 196 -38.46 -5.49 -7.40
CA THR A 196 -38.69 -5.65 -8.84
C THR A 196 -39.86 -4.78 -9.31
N TYR A 197 -41.02 -4.89 -8.66
CA TYR A 197 -42.20 -4.11 -9.03
C TYR A 197 -42.01 -2.59 -8.86
N GLN A 198 -41.33 -2.15 -7.80
CA GLN A 198 -40.97 -0.74 -7.61
C GLN A 198 -40.12 -0.20 -8.78
N ARG A 199 -39.15 -0.97 -9.27
CA ARG A 199 -38.30 -0.57 -10.40
C ARG A 199 -39.04 -0.58 -11.73
N LEU A 200 -39.99 -1.50 -11.92
CA LEU A 200 -40.85 -1.51 -13.12
C LEU A 200 -41.80 -0.31 -13.13
N ILE A 201 -42.37 0.06 -11.97
CA ILE A 201 -43.14 1.31 -11.81
C ILE A 201 -42.29 2.51 -12.22
N ALA A 202 -41.07 2.63 -11.69
CA ALA A 202 -40.14 3.69 -12.07
C ALA A 202 -39.82 3.68 -13.58
N ALA A 203 -39.69 2.51 -14.20
CA ALA A 203 -39.44 2.39 -15.62
C ALA A 203 -40.61 2.90 -16.48
N TYR A 204 -41.84 2.54 -16.12
CA TYR A 204 -43.05 3.06 -16.78
C TYR A 204 -43.19 4.57 -16.59
N CYS A 205 -42.98 5.07 -15.36
CA CYS A 205 -43.01 6.51 -15.08
C CYS A 205 -41.95 7.30 -15.85
N ASN A 206 -40.71 6.80 -15.97
CA ASN A 206 -39.66 7.48 -16.75
C ASN A 206 -40.01 7.62 -18.24
N LYS A 207 -40.87 6.74 -18.78
CA LYS A 207 -41.42 6.83 -20.14
C LYS A 207 -42.66 7.71 -20.25
N GLY A 208 -43.20 8.19 -19.12
CA GLY A 208 -44.50 8.87 -19.05
C GLY A 208 -45.71 7.92 -19.17
N ASP A 209 -45.53 6.61 -19.02
CA ASP A 209 -46.64 5.64 -19.09
C ASP A 209 -47.26 5.44 -17.70
N ILE A 210 -48.19 6.34 -17.33
CA ILE A 210 -48.90 6.29 -16.05
C ILE A 210 -49.86 5.10 -15.97
N ASP A 211 -50.44 4.68 -17.09
CA ASP A 211 -51.38 3.55 -17.14
C ASP A 211 -50.65 2.22 -16.86
N GLY A 212 -49.48 2.03 -17.46
CA GLY A 212 -48.60 0.90 -17.19
C GLY A 212 -48.13 0.86 -15.73
N SER A 213 -47.70 2.00 -15.19
CA SER A 213 -47.34 2.16 -13.78
C SER A 213 -48.49 1.77 -12.84
N SER A 214 -49.71 2.23 -13.14
CA SER A 214 -50.92 1.95 -12.35
C SER A 214 -51.30 0.47 -12.35
N LYS A 215 -51.11 -0.24 -13.48
CA LYS A 215 -51.33 -1.70 -13.56
C LYS A 215 -50.38 -2.45 -12.64
N ILE A 216 -49.09 -2.11 -12.64
CA ILE A 216 -48.10 -2.74 -11.74
C ILE A 216 -48.39 -2.41 -10.28
N LEU A 217 -48.80 -1.17 -9.97
CA LEU A 217 -49.20 -0.77 -8.63
C LEU A 217 -50.41 -1.58 -8.12
N ASN A 218 -51.39 -1.85 -8.99
CA ASN A 218 -52.53 -2.70 -8.65
C ASN A 218 -52.12 -4.16 -8.40
N ILE A 219 -51.14 -4.67 -9.15
CA ILE A 219 -50.56 -6.00 -8.88
C ILE A 219 -49.89 -6.02 -7.50
N MET A 220 -49.13 -4.97 -7.14
CA MET A 220 -48.54 -4.87 -5.80
C MET A 220 -49.59 -4.86 -4.69
N LYS A 221 -50.69 -4.12 -4.88
CA LYS A 221 -51.83 -4.10 -3.94
C LYS A 221 -52.50 -5.47 -3.83
N SER A 222 -52.72 -6.16 -4.95
CA SER A 222 -53.34 -7.51 -4.96
C SER A 222 -52.47 -8.58 -4.28
N LYS A 223 -51.16 -8.32 -4.15
CA LYS A 223 -50.19 -9.19 -3.48
C LYS A 223 -49.87 -8.73 -2.04
N ASP A 224 -50.63 -7.76 -1.51
CA ASP A 224 -50.44 -7.16 -0.18
C ASP A 224 -49.00 -6.67 0.08
N LEU A 225 -48.31 -6.18 -0.96
CA LEU A 225 -46.96 -5.63 -0.84
C LEU A 225 -47.00 -4.17 -0.37
N PRO A 226 -46.14 -3.76 0.59
CA PRO A 226 -46.18 -2.41 1.14
C PRO A 226 -45.74 -1.35 0.10
N ILE A 227 -46.51 -0.26 0.05
CA ILE A 227 -46.22 0.91 -0.77
C ILE A 227 -45.26 1.81 0.01
N THR A 228 -44.18 2.25 -0.65
CA THR A 228 -43.10 3.05 -0.05
C THR A 228 -43.00 4.42 -0.72
N GLU A 229 -42.28 5.37 -0.10
CA GLU A 229 -41.99 6.70 -0.66
C GLU A 229 -41.48 6.65 -2.11
N LEU A 230 -40.55 5.74 -2.43
CA LEU A 230 -39.98 5.54 -3.77
C LEU A 230 -41.02 5.41 -4.90
N ILE A 231 -42.20 4.83 -4.61
CA ILE A 231 -43.27 4.67 -5.59
C ILE A 231 -43.91 6.03 -5.89
N PHE A 232 -44.14 6.84 -4.86
CA PHE A 232 -44.69 8.18 -5.02
C PHE A 232 -43.70 9.11 -5.71
N SER A 233 -42.41 9.08 -5.35
CA SER A 233 -41.35 9.81 -6.06
C SER A 233 -41.33 9.46 -7.55
N ALA A 234 -41.42 8.16 -7.91
CA ALA A 234 -41.53 7.74 -9.29
C ALA A 234 -42.81 8.25 -9.99
N LEU A 235 -43.96 8.28 -9.31
CA LEU A 235 -45.21 8.82 -9.86
C LEU A 235 -45.13 10.33 -10.11
N VAL A 236 -44.47 11.09 -9.24
CA VAL A 236 -44.17 12.52 -9.47
C VAL A 236 -43.40 12.69 -10.78
N THR A 237 -42.33 11.92 -10.97
CA THR A 237 -41.57 11.93 -12.24
C THR A 237 -42.44 11.55 -13.43
N GLY A 238 -43.29 10.53 -13.30
CA GLY A 238 -44.19 10.09 -14.36
C GLY A 238 -45.17 11.19 -14.81
N HIS A 239 -45.88 11.79 -13.86
CA HIS A 239 -46.85 12.86 -14.18
C HIS A 239 -46.13 14.06 -14.80
N ALA A 240 -44.95 14.43 -14.28
CA ALA A 240 -44.12 15.47 -14.85
C ALA A 240 -43.72 15.20 -16.31
N LYS A 241 -43.32 13.96 -16.65
CA LYS A 241 -42.96 13.52 -18.01
C LYS A 241 -44.13 13.58 -18.99
N THR A 242 -45.35 13.32 -18.52
CA THR A 242 -46.57 13.50 -19.35
C THR A 242 -46.97 14.95 -19.58
N GLY A 243 -46.30 15.90 -18.91
CA GLY A 243 -46.61 17.33 -18.98
C GLY A 243 -47.52 17.81 -17.84
N ASP A 244 -48.16 16.91 -17.11
CA ASP A 244 -49.12 17.19 -16.04
C ASP A 244 -48.42 17.51 -14.70
N MET A 245 -48.02 18.78 -14.52
CA MET A 245 -47.42 19.23 -13.26
C MET A 245 -48.42 19.29 -12.11
N ASP A 246 -49.69 19.55 -12.40
CA ASP A 246 -50.71 19.71 -11.37
C ASP A 246 -50.92 18.39 -10.63
N SER A 247 -51.03 17.28 -11.38
CA SER A 247 -51.05 15.94 -10.79
C SER A 247 -49.74 15.60 -10.09
N ALA A 248 -48.58 16.00 -10.63
CA ALA A 248 -47.28 15.75 -10.00
C ALA A 248 -47.17 16.41 -8.61
N VAL A 249 -47.62 17.66 -8.47
CA VAL A 249 -47.69 18.36 -7.17
C VAL A 249 -48.75 17.73 -6.26
N ASN A 250 -49.88 17.32 -6.81
CA ASN A 250 -50.95 16.69 -6.04
C ASN A 250 -50.54 15.35 -5.42
N ILE A 251 -49.51 14.66 -5.93
CA ILE A 251 -48.97 13.46 -5.26
C ILE A 251 -48.52 13.77 -3.82
N LEU A 252 -48.03 14.98 -3.52
CA LEU A 252 -47.65 15.35 -2.15
C LEU A 252 -48.86 15.38 -1.19
N SER A 253 -50.06 15.70 -1.69
CA SER A 253 -51.29 15.66 -0.88
C SER A 253 -51.74 14.21 -0.67
N VAL A 254 -51.68 13.38 -1.72
CA VAL A 254 -52.01 11.95 -1.68
C VAL A 254 -51.11 11.19 -0.71
N MET A 255 -49.83 11.55 -0.61
CA MET A 255 -48.91 10.99 0.37
C MET A 255 -49.37 11.28 1.80
N LYS A 256 -49.78 12.53 2.09
CA LYS A 256 -50.33 12.91 3.40
C LYS A 256 -51.62 12.14 3.72
N ASP A 257 -52.51 11.98 2.75
CA ASP A 257 -53.76 11.24 2.92
C ASP A 257 -53.53 9.75 3.18
N THR A 258 -52.46 9.19 2.61
CA THR A 258 -52.03 7.80 2.83
C THR A 258 -51.13 7.62 4.06
N LYS A 259 -50.95 8.68 4.87
CA LYS A 259 -50.10 8.72 6.08
C LYS A 259 -48.62 8.40 5.81
N ILE A 260 -48.14 8.74 4.62
CA ILE A 260 -46.72 8.65 4.23
C ILE A 260 -46.20 10.08 4.11
N GLU A 261 -45.18 10.43 4.89
CA GLU A 261 -44.60 11.78 4.82
C GLU A 261 -43.68 11.91 3.59
N PRO A 262 -43.76 13.02 2.82
CA PRO A 262 -42.81 13.29 1.75
C PRO A 262 -41.39 13.48 2.31
N GLY A 263 -40.44 12.68 1.84
CA GLY A 263 -39.03 12.81 2.16
C GLY A 263 -38.23 13.55 1.08
N SER A 264 -36.91 13.55 1.22
CA SER A 264 -35.99 14.25 0.31
C SER A 264 -36.07 13.75 -1.14
N GLU A 265 -36.28 12.45 -1.36
CA GLU A 265 -36.38 11.86 -2.70
C GLU A 265 -37.63 12.32 -3.45
N THR A 266 -38.74 12.55 -2.75
CA THR A 266 -39.98 13.04 -3.34
C THR A 266 -39.85 14.49 -3.78
N TYR A 267 -39.26 15.34 -2.92
CA TYR A 267 -39.00 16.74 -3.25
C TYR A 267 -37.94 16.88 -4.36
N LEU A 268 -36.90 16.05 -4.37
CA LEU A 268 -35.92 16.03 -5.45
C LEU A 268 -36.56 15.68 -6.81
N ALA A 269 -37.47 14.70 -6.85
CA ALA A 269 -38.21 14.37 -8.07
C ALA A 269 -39.02 15.56 -8.61
N LEU A 270 -39.67 16.33 -7.72
CA LEU A 270 -40.42 17.53 -8.07
C LEU A 270 -39.51 18.67 -8.55
N LEU A 271 -38.39 18.92 -7.86
CA LEU A 271 -37.40 19.92 -8.26
C LEU A 271 -36.77 19.58 -9.62
N ASN A 272 -36.44 18.32 -9.86
CA ASN A 272 -35.96 17.85 -11.17
C ASN A 272 -37.04 18.02 -12.26
N ALA A 273 -38.31 17.76 -11.94
CA ALA A 273 -39.41 18.01 -12.89
C ALA A 273 -39.53 19.50 -13.27
N TYR A 274 -39.37 20.42 -12.32
CA TYR A 274 -39.31 21.86 -12.63
C TYR A 274 -38.05 22.24 -13.40
N ALA A 275 -36.91 21.61 -13.10
CA ALA A 275 -35.65 21.82 -13.81
C ALA A 275 -35.73 21.40 -15.29
N GLU A 276 -36.37 20.27 -15.58
CA GLU A 276 -36.60 19.83 -16.97
C GLU A 276 -37.44 20.81 -17.79
N LYS A 277 -38.30 21.59 -17.13
CA LYS A 277 -39.14 22.64 -17.75
C LYS A 277 -38.51 24.04 -17.69
N GLY A 278 -37.35 24.21 -17.07
CA GLY A 278 -36.69 25.50 -16.91
C GLY A 278 -37.40 26.47 -15.95
N ASN A 279 -38.29 25.98 -15.09
CA ASN A 279 -39.11 26.81 -14.19
C ASN A 279 -38.36 27.20 -12.92
N ILE A 280 -37.35 28.09 -13.03
CA ILE A 280 -36.50 28.48 -11.90
C ILE A 280 -37.25 29.10 -10.72
N ASN A 281 -38.31 29.87 -10.98
CA ASN A 281 -39.10 30.52 -9.92
C ASN A 281 -39.77 29.49 -9.00
N GLN A 282 -40.29 28.40 -9.58
CA GLN A 282 -40.93 27.31 -8.84
C GLN A 282 -39.90 26.48 -8.07
N ILE A 283 -38.70 26.28 -8.65
CA ILE A 283 -37.58 25.66 -7.94
C ILE A 283 -37.22 26.48 -6.69
N GLU A 284 -37.09 27.80 -6.81
CA GLU A 284 -36.76 28.66 -5.66
C GLU A 284 -37.87 28.72 -4.60
N GLU A 285 -39.14 28.67 -5.02
CA GLU A 285 -40.28 28.62 -4.11
C GLU A 285 -40.32 27.30 -3.34
N GLU A 286 -40.13 26.16 -4.02
CA GLU A 286 -40.11 24.86 -3.36
C GLU A 286 -38.89 24.68 -2.46
N LEU A 287 -37.71 25.19 -2.83
CA LEU A 287 -36.55 25.20 -1.94
C LEU A 287 -36.83 25.96 -0.63
N LYS A 288 -37.57 27.08 -0.69
CA LYS A 288 -38.02 27.81 0.52
C LYS A 288 -39.07 27.04 1.33
N ASN A 289 -39.89 26.22 0.67
CA ASN A 289 -40.85 25.37 1.36
C ASN A 289 -40.14 24.23 2.09
N ILE A 290 -39.14 23.62 1.46
CA ILE A 290 -38.30 22.57 2.05
C ILE A 290 -37.58 23.07 3.31
N GLU A 291 -37.03 24.29 3.27
CA GLU A 291 -36.40 24.95 4.43
C GLU A 291 -37.37 25.10 5.63
N LYS A 292 -38.67 25.27 5.40
CA LYS A 292 -39.69 25.38 6.45
C LYS A 292 -40.12 24.03 7.01
N THR A 293 -40.02 22.96 6.23
CA THR A 293 -40.48 21.61 6.58
C THR A 293 -39.44 20.77 7.34
N GLU A 294 -38.29 21.36 7.74
CA GLU A 294 -37.15 20.65 8.38
C GLU A 294 -36.59 19.47 7.57
N ILE A 295 -36.82 19.47 6.24
CA ILE A 295 -36.28 18.47 5.32
C ILE A 295 -34.97 19.01 4.75
N TYR A 296 -33.92 18.19 4.75
CA TYR A 296 -32.58 18.59 4.31
C TYR A 296 -32.25 17.94 2.96
N LEU A 297 -32.00 18.77 1.95
CA LEU A 297 -31.40 18.34 0.70
C LEU A 297 -29.88 18.22 0.85
N SER A 298 -29.33 17.11 0.38
CA SER A 298 -27.90 16.87 0.35
C SER A 298 -27.24 17.66 -0.79
N GLU A 299 -25.92 17.88 -0.69
CA GLU A 299 -25.14 18.52 -1.77
C GLU A 299 -25.27 17.76 -3.10
N ARG A 300 -25.42 16.42 -3.05
CA ARG A 300 -25.65 15.57 -4.23
C ARG A 300 -26.98 15.88 -4.91
N ASP A 301 -28.03 16.15 -4.14
CA ASP A 301 -29.36 16.48 -4.68
C ASP A 301 -29.30 17.77 -5.49
N PHE A 302 -28.54 18.77 -5.02
CA PHE A 302 -28.29 19.98 -5.79
C PHE A 302 -27.46 19.73 -7.06
N MET A 303 -26.47 18.83 -7.03
CA MET A 303 -25.71 18.45 -8.23
C MET A 303 -26.62 17.80 -9.28
N ASP A 304 -27.59 16.98 -8.85
CA ASP A 304 -28.57 16.36 -9.75
C ASP A 304 -29.52 17.38 -10.38
N ILE A 305 -29.95 18.41 -9.63
CA ILE A 305 -30.74 19.53 -10.17
C ILE A 305 -29.95 20.31 -11.22
N ILE A 306 -28.68 20.63 -10.93
CA ILE A 306 -27.78 21.33 -11.87
C ILE A 306 -27.61 20.52 -13.16
N PHE A 307 -27.35 19.21 -13.02
CA PHE A 307 -27.23 18.32 -14.17
C PHE A 307 -28.50 18.31 -15.02
N THR A 308 -29.67 18.25 -14.37
CA THR A 308 -30.98 18.20 -15.04
C THR A 308 -31.27 19.51 -15.78
N LEU A 309 -31.03 20.67 -15.16
CA LEU A 309 -31.15 21.99 -15.80
C LEU A 309 -30.27 22.10 -17.06
N ALA A 310 -29.01 21.66 -16.94
CA ALA A 310 -28.06 21.72 -18.04
C ALA A 310 -28.47 20.77 -19.18
N LYS A 311 -28.87 19.53 -18.86
CA LYS A 311 -29.36 18.52 -19.83
C LYS A 311 -30.62 19.00 -20.56
N ALA A 312 -31.50 19.72 -19.88
CA ALA A 312 -32.72 20.28 -20.46
C ALA A 312 -32.50 21.53 -21.33
N GLY A 313 -31.26 22.06 -21.40
CA GLY A 313 -30.92 23.23 -22.22
C GLY A 313 -31.09 24.57 -21.51
N TYR A 314 -31.09 24.60 -20.17
CA TYR A 314 -31.19 25.81 -19.36
C TYR A 314 -29.93 26.10 -18.51
N PRO A 315 -28.72 26.15 -19.11
CA PRO A 315 -27.48 26.37 -18.36
C PRO A 315 -27.44 27.74 -17.65
N GLN A 316 -28.18 28.75 -18.15
CA GLN A 316 -28.24 30.09 -17.55
C GLN A 316 -28.73 30.11 -16.10
N TYR A 317 -29.49 29.10 -15.65
CA TYR A 317 -30.00 29.02 -14.29
C TYR A 317 -29.09 28.21 -13.35
N VAL A 318 -28.00 27.63 -13.85
CA VAL A 318 -27.06 26.83 -13.04
C VAL A 318 -26.42 27.68 -11.95
N GLN A 319 -26.02 28.91 -12.27
CA GLN A 319 -25.41 29.83 -11.31
C GLN A 319 -26.37 30.19 -10.15
N ASN A 320 -27.67 30.35 -10.44
CA ASN A 320 -28.69 30.61 -9.39
C ASN A 320 -28.74 29.49 -8.35
N ILE A 321 -28.60 28.23 -8.79
CA ILE A 321 -28.58 27.08 -7.88
C ILE A 321 -27.24 26.98 -7.15
N LEU A 322 -26.11 27.23 -7.82
CA LEU A 322 -24.78 27.22 -7.18
C LEU A 322 -24.69 28.23 -6.02
N GLU A 323 -25.31 29.40 -6.14
CA GLU A 323 -25.34 30.43 -5.09
C GLU A 323 -26.11 30.00 -3.83
N LYS A 324 -27.01 29.01 -3.93
CA LYS A 324 -27.76 28.46 -2.78
C LYS A 324 -26.96 27.41 -2.01
N ILE A 325 -25.89 26.85 -2.60
CA ILE A 325 -25.11 25.76 -2.01
C ILE A 325 -23.95 26.36 -1.20
N ARG A 326 -23.79 25.88 0.04
CA ARG A 326 -22.61 26.18 0.86
C ARG A 326 -21.56 25.10 0.65
N PHE A 327 -20.62 25.34 -0.26
CA PHE A 327 -19.57 24.37 -0.56
C PHE A 327 -18.60 24.16 0.61
N SER A 328 -18.28 22.90 0.86
CA SER A 328 -17.21 22.48 1.75
C SER A 328 -16.11 21.78 0.95
N LYS A 329 -14.90 21.60 1.51
CA LYS A 329 -13.84 20.79 0.86
C LYS A 329 -14.26 19.33 0.66
N GLU A 330 -15.27 18.92 1.42
CA GLU A 330 -15.86 17.61 1.45
C GLU A 330 -16.74 17.35 0.21
N SER A 331 -17.30 18.39 -0.41
CA SER A 331 -18.14 18.33 -1.62
C SER A 331 -17.39 18.06 -2.93
N ILE A 332 -16.05 18.11 -2.91
CA ILE A 332 -15.22 18.05 -4.12
C ILE A 332 -15.51 16.78 -4.96
N PRO A 333 -15.64 15.57 -4.41
CA PRO A 333 -15.94 14.37 -5.19
C PRO A 333 -17.27 14.47 -5.98
N ASP A 334 -18.34 14.98 -5.35
CA ASP A 334 -19.64 15.10 -6.00
C ASP A 334 -19.61 16.15 -7.14
N VAL A 335 -18.89 17.25 -6.95
CA VAL A 335 -18.64 18.26 -8.01
C VAL A 335 -17.86 17.65 -9.18
N LYS A 336 -16.82 16.85 -8.89
CA LYS A 336 -16.06 16.15 -9.94
C LYS A 336 -16.97 15.22 -10.74
N ASN A 337 -17.82 14.46 -10.07
CA ASN A 337 -18.76 13.54 -10.72
C ASN A 337 -19.79 14.28 -11.58
N LEU A 338 -20.27 15.44 -11.12
CA LEU A 338 -21.12 16.31 -11.92
C LEU A 338 -20.41 16.80 -13.20
N CYS A 339 -19.18 17.32 -13.07
CA CYS A 339 -18.40 17.77 -14.23
C CYS A 339 -18.16 16.62 -15.23
N LEU A 340 -17.82 15.42 -14.75
CA LEU A 340 -17.65 14.23 -15.61
C LEU A 340 -18.94 13.88 -16.35
N ARG A 341 -20.09 13.93 -15.68
CA ARG A 341 -21.41 13.72 -16.31
C ARG A 341 -21.69 14.77 -17.36
N LEU A 342 -21.50 16.06 -17.06
CA LEU A 342 -21.78 17.16 -18.00
C LEU A 342 -20.92 17.05 -19.27
N ILE A 343 -19.63 16.77 -19.15
CA ILE A 343 -18.73 16.57 -20.32
C ILE A 343 -19.19 15.38 -21.17
N THR A 344 -19.64 14.29 -20.54
CA THR A 344 -20.14 13.10 -21.26
C THR A 344 -21.41 13.39 -22.08
N PHE A 345 -22.17 14.44 -21.71
CA PHE A 345 -23.34 14.93 -22.46
C PHE A 345 -23.00 16.09 -23.41
N ASN A 346 -21.71 16.36 -23.67
CA ASN A 346 -21.23 17.49 -24.49
C ASN A 346 -21.65 18.88 -23.95
N LEU A 347 -21.70 19.01 -22.62
CA LEU A 347 -21.97 20.26 -21.91
C LEU A 347 -20.69 20.75 -21.19
N GLU A 348 -19.57 20.76 -21.90
CA GLU A 348 -18.26 21.08 -21.33
C GLU A 348 -18.14 22.51 -20.79
N ASP A 349 -18.84 23.47 -21.40
CA ASP A 349 -18.79 24.88 -20.99
C ASP A 349 -19.45 25.07 -19.61
N THR A 350 -20.62 24.47 -19.40
CA THR A 350 -21.30 24.43 -18.09
C THR A 350 -20.50 23.64 -17.07
N ALA A 351 -19.86 22.53 -17.49
CA ALA A 351 -18.98 21.76 -16.60
C ALA A 351 -17.79 22.59 -16.12
N PHE A 352 -17.23 23.43 -17.00
CA PHE A 352 -16.13 24.33 -16.67
C PHE A 352 -16.58 25.47 -15.75
N GLU A 353 -17.76 26.05 -16.00
CA GLU A 353 -18.37 27.08 -15.15
C GLU A 353 -18.58 26.57 -13.72
N VAL A 354 -19.19 25.39 -13.55
CA VAL A 354 -19.39 24.76 -12.23
C VAL A 354 -18.04 24.52 -11.54
N LEU A 355 -17.06 23.95 -12.25
CA LEU A 355 -15.73 23.69 -11.71
C LEU A 355 -15.07 24.99 -11.22
N HIS A 356 -15.09 26.02 -12.05
CA HIS A 356 -14.45 27.30 -11.80
C HIS A 356 -15.09 28.01 -10.61
N SER A 357 -16.41 28.19 -10.63
CA SER A 357 -17.19 28.84 -9.56
C SER A 357 -16.95 28.19 -8.21
N VAL A 358 -17.02 26.85 -8.14
CA VAL A 358 -16.85 26.11 -6.88
C VAL A 358 -15.40 26.14 -6.38
N PHE A 359 -14.42 25.94 -7.25
CA PHE A 359 -13.02 25.82 -6.82
C PHE A 359 -12.43 27.18 -6.43
N VAL A 360 -12.90 28.26 -7.07
CA VAL A 360 -12.59 29.64 -6.66
C VAL A 360 -13.25 29.97 -5.32
N ALA A 361 -14.54 29.63 -5.13
CA ALA A 361 -15.24 29.84 -3.87
C ALA A 361 -14.58 29.11 -2.68
N LEU A 362 -14.01 27.92 -2.92
CA LEU A 362 -13.29 27.14 -1.90
C LEU A 362 -11.84 27.62 -1.66
N GLY A 363 -11.36 28.63 -2.39
CA GLY A 363 -10.02 29.18 -2.24
C GLY A 363 -8.89 28.18 -2.54
N LEU A 364 -9.12 27.23 -3.46
CA LEU A 364 -8.18 26.13 -3.78
C LEU A 364 -7.00 26.56 -4.67
N THR A 365 -6.58 27.82 -4.60
CA THR A 365 -5.50 28.39 -5.42
C THR A 365 -4.15 27.69 -5.17
N CYS A 366 -3.28 27.69 -6.18
CA CYS A 366 -2.16 26.75 -6.35
C CYS A 366 -0.95 26.92 -5.38
N GLU A 367 -1.14 27.36 -4.14
CA GLU A 367 -0.03 27.63 -3.21
C GLU A 367 0.75 26.37 -2.79
N LYS A 368 0.18 25.16 -2.93
CA LYS A 368 0.87 23.86 -2.76
C LYS A 368 0.24 22.77 -3.65
N HIS A 369 0.83 22.51 -4.83
CA HIS A 369 0.59 21.35 -5.71
C HIS A 369 -0.84 20.78 -5.77
N ASN A 370 -1.81 21.49 -6.35
CA ASN A 370 -3.15 20.91 -6.55
C ASN A 370 -3.36 20.41 -7.99
N THR A 371 -3.30 19.09 -8.16
CA THR A 371 -3.74 18.32 -9.34
C THR A 371 -5.26 18.14 -9.41
N GLN A 372 -6.02 18.95 -8.67
CA GLN A 372 -7.46 18.72 -8.46
C GLN A 372 -8.29 18.92 -9.73
N CYS A 373 -7.81 19.69 -10.71
CA CYS A 373 -8.48 19.89 -12.01
C CYS A 373 -8.03 18.88 -13.10
N ASN A 374 -7.11 17.96 -12.79
CA ASN A 374 -6.59 17.01 -13.77
C ASN A 374 -7.68 16.10 -14.35
N PHE A 375 -8.63 15.67 -13.51
CA PHE A 375 -9.73 14.82 -13.94
C PHE A 375 -10.56 15.45 -15.06
N PHE A 376 -10.77 16.78 -15.01
CA PHE A 376 -11.52 17.52 -16.03
C PHE A 376 -10.80 17.45 -17.38
N LEU A 377 -9.50 17.80 -17.40
CA LEU A 377 -8.70 17.78 -18.62
C LEU A 377 -8.54 16.36 -19.17
N GLN A 378 -8.30 15.37 -18.30
CA GLN A 378 -8.21 13.96 -18.68
C GLN A 378 -9.50 13.47 -19.35
N HIS A 379 -10.65 13.83 -18.79
CA HIS A 379 -11.94 13.41 -19.33
C HIS A 379 -12.29 14.11 -20.64
N CYS A 380 -12.00 15.41 -20.77
CA CYS A 380 -12.13 16.14 -22.04
C CYS A 380 -11.30 15.49 -23.16
N ILE A 381 -10.08 15.03 -22.83
CA ILE A 381 -9.21 14.33 -23.78
C ILE A 381 -9.79 12.96 -24.13
N ASN A 382 -10.30 12.20 -23.15
CA ASN A 382 -10.95 10.91 -23.39
C ASN A 382 -12.17 11.03 -24.33
N MET A 383 -12.92 12.12 -24.24
CA MET A 383 -14.06 12.44 -25.11
C MET A 383 -13.69 13.09 -26.47
N GLU A 384 -12.41 13.10 -26.84
CA GLU A 384 -11.92 13.62 -28.14
C GLU A 384 -12.28 15.09 -28.39
N MET A 385 -12.24 15.90 -27.32
CA MET A 385 -12.55 17.32 -27.42
C MET A 385 -11.65 18.03 -28.45
N PRO A 386 -12.21 18.95 -29.26
CA PRO A 386 -11.44 19.72 -30.22
C PRO A 386 -10.30 20.52 -29.56
N LEU A 387 -9.13 20.53 -30.20
CA LEU A 387 -7.91 21.18 -29.70
C LEU A 387 -8.11 22.66 -29.33
N ALA A 388 -8.95 23.38 -30.08
CA ALA A 388 -9.25 24.79 -29.84
C ALA A 388 -9.98 25.03 -28.50
N LYS A 389 -10.98 24.18 -28.17
CA LYS A 389 -11.69 24.25 -26.89
C LYS A 389 -10.79 23.82 -25.73
N LEU A 390 -9.98 22.78 -25.93
CA LEU A 390 -9.01 22.34 -24.92
C LEU A 390 -7.99 23.44 -24.57
N LYS A 391 -7.53 24.19 -25.58
CA LYS A 391 -6.65 25.36 -25.38
C LYS A 391 -7.35 26.43 -24.54
N TYR A 392 -8.59 26.79 -24.89
CA TYR A 392 -9.38 27.77 -24.14
C TYR A 392 -9.51 27.42 -22.65
N PHE A 393 -9.85 26.18 -22.31
CA PHE A 393 -9.92 25.74 -20.91
C PHE A 393 -8.56 25.78 -20.21
N CYS A 394 -7.49 25.37 -20.90
CA CYS A 394 -6.14 25.42 -20.34
C CYS A 394 -5.70 26.84 -20.00
N ASP A 395 -6.00 27.82 -20.87
CA ASP A 395 -5.65 29.22 -20.69
C ASP A 395 -6.45 29.86 -19.54
N ASN A 396 -7.75 29.54 -19.42
CA ASN A 396 -8.57 30.02 -18.31
C ASN A 396 -8.15 29.43 -16.95
N LEU A 397 -7.74 28.16 -16.91
CA LEU A 397 -7.21 27.53 -15.70
C LEU A 397 -5.87 28.12 -15.27
N LYS A 398 -5.01 28.50 -16.23
CA LYS A 398 -3.76 29.23 -15.96
C LYS A 398 -4.08 30.64 -15.42
N ALA A 399 -4.98 31.37 -16.08
CA ALA A 399 -5.36 32.74 -15.68
C ALA A 399 -5.96 32.79 -14.27
N SER A 400 -6.74 31.79 -13.89
CA SER A 400 -7.39 31.68 -12.58
C SER A 400 -6.49 31.11 -11.48
N ASN A 401 -5.21 30.81 -11.79
CA ASN A 401 -4.24 30.18 -10.89
C ASN A 401 -4.75 28.86 -10.24
N LEU A 402 -5.63 28.15 -10.94
CA LEU A 402 -6.16 26.84 -10.53
C LEU A 402 -5.25 25.71 -10.99
N HIS A 403 -4.65 25.84 -12.19
CA HIS A 403 -3.70 24.86 -12.71
C HIS A 403 -2.61 25.54 -13.58
N PRO A 404 -1.40 25.81 -13.05
CA PRO A 404 -0.34 26.54 -13.77
C PRO A 404 0.24 25.76 -14.96
N SER A 405 0.27 24.43 -14.90
CA SER A 405 0.84 23.56 -15.94
C SER A 405 -0.22 22.80 -16.75
N SER A 406 -1.38 23.41 -17.02
CA SER A 406 -2.58 22.73 -17.58
C SER A 406 -2.31 22.05 -18.92
N LEU A 407 -1.54 22.70 -19.80
CA LEU A 407 -1.13 22.13 -21.10
C LEU A 407 -0.19 20.95 -20.98
N LEU A 408 0.76 20.97 -20.03
CA LEU A 408 1.68 19.84 -19.81
C LEU A 408 0.94 18.62 -19.24
N SER A 409 -0.01 18.84 -18.32
CA SER A 409 -0.89 17.77 -17.83
C SER A 409 -1.77 17.22 -18.97
N SER A 410 -2.32 18.10 -19.81
CA SER A 410 -3.11 17.69 -20.99
C SER A 410 -2.29 16.86 -21.97
N LEU A 411 -1.02 17.23 -22.20
CA LEU A 411 -0.12 16.42 -23.02
C LEU A 411 0.10 15.03 -22.41
N PHE A 412 0.32 14.96 -21.08
CA PHE A 412 0.48 13.69 -20.38
C PHE A 412 -0.75 12.79 -20.55
N PHE A 413 -1.96 13.31 -20.37
CA PHE A 413 -3.20 12.53 -20.55
C PHE A 413 -3.43 12.09 -22.00
N ALA A 414 -3.11 12.93 -22.98
CA ALA A 414 -3.21 12.55 -24.40
C ALA A 414 -2.25 11.41 -24.76
N LEU A 415 -1.03 11.43 -24.19
CA LEU A 415 -0.04 10.35 -24.35
C LEU A 415 -0.48 9.06 -23.66
N GLU A 416 -1.06 9.14 -22.45
CA GLU A 416 -1.60 8.00 -21.72
C GLU A 416 -2.79 7.35 -22.46
N ALA A 417 -3.68 8.17 -23.01
CA ALA A 417 -4.84 7.72 -23.80
C ALA A 417 -4.48 7.20 -25.21
N LYS A 418 -3.19 7.16 -25.58
CA LYS A 418 -2.70 6.73 -26.89
C LYS A 418 -3.27 7.56 -28.07
N LYS A 419 -3.61 8.84 -27.85
CA LYS A 419 -4.16 9.75 -28.87
C LYS A 419 -3.04 10.55 -29.55
N THR A 420 -2.45 9.97 -30.58
CA THR A 420 -1.26 10.50 -31.29
C THR A 420 -1.48 11.91 -31.85
N ASP A 421 -2.59 12.14 -32.54
CA ASP A 421 -2.83 13.38 -33.29
C ASP A 421 -3.10 14.56 -32.35
N LEU A 422 -3.87 14.31 -31.29
CA LEU A 422 -4.12 15.28 -30.23
C LEU A 422 -2.83 15.61 -29.46
N ALA A 423 -2.02 14.60 -29.13
CA ALA A 423 -0.75 14.80 -28.44
C ALA A 423 0.22 15.67 -29.27
N ILE A 424 0.38 15.39 -30.57
CA ILE A 424 1.22 16.20 -31.47
C ILE A 424 0.65 17.62 -31.61
N GLY A 425 -0.68 17.76 -31.71
CA GLY A 425 -1.37 19.06 -31.72
C GLY A 425 -1.07 19.90 -30.46
N ILE A 426 -1.11 19.28 -29.28
CA ILE A 426 -0.77 19.95 -28.01
C ILE A 426 0.73 20.31 -27.98
N MET A 427 1.63 19.44 -28.46
CA MET A 427 3.06 19.75 -28.53
C MET A 427 3.36 20.96 -29.43
N LYS A 428 2.62 21.13 -30.54
CA LYS A 428 2.72 22.32 -31.40
C LYS A 428 2.33 23.59 -30.62
N ILE A 429 1.23 23.56 -29.87
CA ILE A 429 0.81 24.69 -29.02
C ILE A 429 1.87 25.01 -27.96
N ILE A 430 2.46 24.00 -27.31
CA ILE A 430 3.51 24.21 -26.30
C ILE A 430 4.75 24.87 -26.92
N LYS A 431 5.10 24.52 -28.17
CA LYS A 431 6.20 25.15 -28.92
C LYS A 431 5.87 26.60 -29.27
N GLU A 432 4.64 26.89 -29.70
CA GLU A 432 4.16 28.27 -29.95
C GLU A 432 4.21 29.15 -28.69
N GLU A 433 3.93 28.59 -27.51
CA GLU A 433 4.04 29.30 -26.22
C GLU A 433 5.50 29.51 -25.75
N GLY A 434 6.50 29.06 -26.52
CA GLY A 434 7.92 29.24 -26.21
C GLY A 434 8.49 28.27 -25.16
N SER A 435 7.76 27.20 -24.81
CA SER A 435 8.23 26.19 -23.87
C SER A 435 9.08 25.12 -24.55
N SER A 436 10.17 24.70 -23.90
CA SER A 436 11.06 23.67 -24.47
C SER A 436 10.42 22.28 -24.42
N LEU A 437 10.27 21.65 -25.59
CA LEU A 437 9.88 20.26 -25.72
C LEU A 437 11.07 19.35 -25.44
N LYS A 438 10.83 18.25 -24.72
CA LYS A 438 11.87 17.27 -24.40
C LYS A 438 11.64 15.95 -25.15
N PRO A 439 12.70 15.17 -25.43
CA PRO A 439 12.57 13.93 -26.19
C PRO A 439 11.68 12.86 -25.54
N HIS A 440 11.56 12.88 -24.20
CA HIS A 440 10.81 11.87 -23.45
C HIS A 440 9.29 11.94 -23.68
N TYR A 441 8.76 13.06 -24.17
CA TYR A 441 7.34 13.18 -24.54
C TYR A 441 6.95 12.30 -25.74
N PHE A 442 7.93 11.91 -26.58
CA PHE A 442 7.68 11.09 -27.76
C PHE A 442 7.83 9.58 -27.50
N TRP A 443 8.41 9.19 -26.36
CA TRP A 443 8.63 7.78 -26.03
C TRP A 443 7.35 6.94 -25.93
N PRO A 444 6.24 7.41 -25.31
CA PRO A 444 4.99 6.64 -25.28
C PRO A 444 4.42 6.38 -26.69
N LEU A 445 4.54 7.36 -27.59
CA LEU A 445 4.11 7.23 -28.98
C LEU A 445 4.96 6.18 -29.72
N LEU A 446 6.28 6.22 -29.54
CA LEU A 446 7.18 5.24 -30.14
C LEU A 446 6.96 3.82 -29.59
N ALA A 447 6.67 3.70 -28.29
CA ALA A 447 6.34 2.43 -27.65
C ALA A 447 5.06 1.80 -28.23
N GLN A 448 4.04 2.61 -28.54
CA GLN A 448 2.79 2.13 -29.16
C GLN A 448 3.05 1.47 -30.52
N HIS A 449 3.88 2.09 -31.37
CA HIS A 449 4.24 1.48 -32.65
C HIS A 449 5.17 0.26 -32.49
N GLN A 450 5.84 0.13 -31.34
CA GLN A 450 6.69 -1.01 -31.03
C GLN A 450 5.92 -2.30 -30.76
N GLU A 451 4.78 -2.21 -30.05
CA GLU A 451 3.88 -3.34 -29.83
C GLU A 451 3.42 -3.96 -31.18
N ASN A 452 3.19 -3.10 -32.18
CA ASN A 452 2.68 -3.48 -33.50
C ASN A 452 3.77 -3.74 -34.57
N LYS A 453 5.07 -3.70 -34.21
CA LYS A 453 6.22 -3.74 -35.16
C LYS A 453 6.07 -2.78 -36.36
N ASN A 454 5.42 -1.63 -36.17
CA ASN A 454 5.13 -0.69 -37.26
C ASN A 454 6.30 0.29 -37.47
N ILE A 455 7.18 -0.05 -38.42
CA ILE A 455 8.37 0.74 -38.77
C ILE A 455 8.00 2.11 -39.33
N GLU A 456 6.91 2.22 -40.11
CA GLU A 456 6.51 3.49 -40.73
C GLU A 456 5.98 4.48 -39.70
N GLY A 457 5.23 4.02 -38.70
CA GLY A 457 4.77 4.84 -37.59
C GLY A 457 5.90 5.42 -36.75
N VAL A 458 6.95 4.61 -36.48
CA VAL A 458 8.18 5.08 -35.81
C VAL A 458 8.86 6.19 -36.61
N ILE A 459 8.96 6.05 -37.93
CA ILE A 459 9.56 7.07 -38.80
C ILE A 459 8.71 8.35 -38.83
N ASN A 460 7.38 8.24 -38.87
CA ASN A 460 6.50 9.40 -38.84
C ASN A 460 6.63 10.18 -37.52
N ILE A 461 6.82 9.51 -36.39
CA ILE A 461 7.10 10.20 -35.11
C ILE A 461 8.48 10.84 -35.12
N LEU A 462 9.51 10.19 -35.67
CA LEU A 462 10.84 10.80 -35.81
C LEU A 462 10.81 12.04 -36.71
N LYS A 463 9.97 12.05 -37.75
CA LYS A 463 9.70 13.25 -38.56
C LYS A 463 8.98 14.34 -37.76
N ALA A 464 7.96 13.98 -36.99
CA ALA A 464 7.26 14.93 -36.12
C ALA A 464 8.20 15.52 -35.04
N MET A 465 9.14 14.73 -34.52
CA MET A 465 10.19 15.22 -33.62
C MET A 465 11.09 16.23 -34.31
N ASP A 466 11.45 16.00 -35.57
CA ASP A 466 12.27 16.92 -36.38
C ASP A 466 11.52 18.22 -36.73
N GLU A 467 10.25 18.14 -37.15
CA GLU A 467 9.37 19.30 -37.37
C GLU A 467 9.23 20.16 -36.10
N LEU A 468 9.24 19.52 -34.93
CA LEU A 468 9.19 20.18 -33.63
C LEU A 468 10.57 20.60 -33.11
N GLU A 469 11.65 20.38 -33.87
CA GLU A 469 13.07 20.67 -33.53
C GLU A 469 13.60 19.92 -32.29
N VAL A 470 13.00 18.77 -31.96
CA VAL A 470 13.38 17.93 -30.81
C VAL A 470 14.33 16.82 -31.25
N LYS A 471 15.60 16.91 -30.84
CA LYS A 471 16.64 15.92 -31.18
C LYS A 471 16.49 14.63 -30.36
N PRO A 472 16.48 13.42 -30.98
CA PRO A 472 16.37 12.15 -30.24
C PRO A 472 17.56 11.88 -29.29
N SER A 473 17.29 11.18 -28.18
CA SER A 473 18.32 10.76 -27.21
C SER A 473 18.89 9.37 -27.53
N ILE A 474 19.99 8.98 -26.86
CA ILE A 474 20.58 7.63 -26.95
C ILE A 474 19.52 6.56 -26.59
N GLU A 475 18.70 6.84 -25.58
CA GLU A 475 17.63 5.94 -25.13
C GLU A 475 16.48 5.83 -26.14
N THR A 476 16.14 6.94 -26.83
CA THR A 476 15.14 6.91 -27.91
C THR A 476 15.54 5.89 -28.98
N TYR A 477 16.80 5.92 -29.43
CA TYR A 477 17.31 4.98 -30.43
C TYR A 477 17.42 3.55 -29.88
N LEU A 478 18.02 3.39 -28.69
CA LEU A 478 18.29 2.08 -28.09
C LEU A 478 17.03 1.29 -27.78
N LEU A 479 16.03 1.93 -27.15
CA LEU A 479 14.87 1.22 -26.58
C LEU A 479 13.69 1.13 -27.55
N TYR A 480 13.54 2.08 -28.48
CA TYR A 480 12.34 2.17 -29.32
C TYR A 480 12.61 2.05 -30.83
N VAL A 481 13.81 2.40 -31.30
CA VAL A 481 14.15 2.29 -32.73
C VAL A 481 14.78 0.93 -33.03
N PHE A 482 15.82 0.52 -32.31
CA PHE A 482 16.52 -0.75 -32.59
C PHE A 482 15.75 -2.01 -32.16
N THR A 483 14.93 -1.93 -31.10
CA THR A 483 14.12 -3.06 -30.60
C THR A 483 12.98 -3.46 -31.55
N ASN A 484 12.68 -2.62 -32.53
CA ASN A 484 11.60 -2.82 -33.50
C ASN A 484 11.99 -3.64 -34.73
N LEU A 485 13.27 -3.98 -34.88
CA LEU A 485 13.81 -4.56 -36.11
C LEU A 485 14.60 -5.83 -35.78
N ASP A 486 14.36 -6.88 -36.56
CA ASP A 486 15.07 -8.17 -36.41
C ASP A 486 16.54 -8.08 -36.92
N ASN A 487 16.93 -6.97 -37.59
CA ASN A 487 18.30 -6.71 -38.05
C ASN A 487 18.61 -5.18 -38.09
N PRO A 488 19.75 -4.68 -37.55
CA PRO A 488 20.05 -3.24 -37.48
C PRO A 488 20.57 -2.60 -38.78
N ASP A 489 21.13 -3.39 -39.71
CA ASP A 489 21.76 -2.89 -40.95
C ASP A 489 20.82 -2.12 -41.92
N PRO A 490 19.54 -2.49 -42.15
CA PRO A 490 18.64 -1.74 -43.04
C PRO A 490 18.06 -0.44 -42.43
N VAL A 491 18.23 -0.22 -41.13
CA VAL A 491 17.57 0.90 -40.40
C VAL A 491 18.28 2.21 -40.63
N ARG A 492 19.62 2.17 -40.60
CA ARG A 492 20.47 3.34 -40.87
C ARG A 492 20.22 3.87 -42.28
N GLN A 493 20.08 2.99 -43.27
CA GLN A 493 19.76 3.35 -44.65
C GLN A 493 18.34 3.91 -44.79
N ARG A 494 17.32 3.27 -44.20
CA ARG A 494 15.92 3.75 -44.29
C ARG A 494 15.67 5.10 -43.60
N ILE A 495 16.36 5.40 -42.50
CA ILE A 495 16.25 6.70 -41.81
C ILE A 495 16.92 7.80 -42.66
N LEU A 496 18.05 7.49 -43.32
CA LEU A 496 18.74 8.40 -44.23
C LEU A 496 17.93 8.64 -45.52
N GLU A 497 17.34 7.60 -46.11
CA GLU A 497 16.50 7.69 -47.32
C GLU A 497 15.24 8.54 -47.13
N LYS A 498 14.67 8.58 -45.91
CA LYS A 498 13.46 9.34 -45.58
C LYS A 498 13.72 10.75 -45.01
N GLY A 499 14.97 11.21 -45.00
CA GLY A 499 15.35 12.61 -44.78
C GLY A 499 15.49 13.10 -43.33
N CYS A 500 15.65 12.20 -42.33
CA CYS A 500 15.80 12.62 -40.92
C CYS A 500 17.28 12.92 -40.55
N PRO A 501 17.59 14.04 -39.87
CA PRO A 501 18.96 14.37 -39.46
C PRO A 501 19.45 13.47 -38.30
N LEU A 502 20.49 12.66 -38.54
CA LEU A 502 21.08 11.76 -37.54
C LEU A 502 22.16 12.46 -36.71
N GLN A 503 22.08 12.38 -35.37
CA GLN A 503 23.19 12.70 -34.49
C GLN A 503 24.14 11.50 -34.40
N THR A 504 25.19 11.50 -35.23
CA THR A 504 26.11 10.35 -35.43
C THR A 504 26.70 9.81 -34.12
N SER A 505 27.06 10.66 -33.16
CA SER A 505 27.65 10.21 -31.88
C SER A 505 26.65 9.50 -30.97
N LYS A 506 25.43 10.03 -30.83
CA LYS A 506 24.39 9.43 -29.97
C LYS A 506 23.78 8.16 -30.57
N PHE A 507 23.65 8.11 -31.89
CA PHE A 507 23.18 6.92 -32.60
C PHE A 507 24.19 5.77 -32.46
N LEU A 508 25.49 6.06 -32.64
CA LEU A 508 26.56 5.08 -32.50
C LEU A 508 26.69 4.53 -31.06
N ALA A 509 26.54 5.38 -30.05
CA ALA A 509 26.51 4.94 -28.66
C ALA A 509 25.30 4.03 -28.35
N ALA A 510 24.14 4.29 -28.97
CA ALA A 510 22.97 3.44 -28.85
C ALA A 510 23.16 2.09 -29.57
N GLU A 511 23.79 2.09 -30.75
CA GLU A 511 24.13 0.90 -31.54
C GLU A 511 25.06 -0.04 -30.74
N ILE A 512 26.12 0.49 -30.14
CA ILE A 512 27.05 -0.29 -29.30
C ILE A 512 26.34 -0.94 -28.10
N ARG A 513 25.46 -0.20 -27.42
CA ARG A 513 24.70 -0.72 -26.29
C ARG A 513 23.70 -1.81 -26.72
N HIS A 514 23.11 -1.68 -27.89
CA HIS A 514 22.20 -2.66 -28.45
C HIS A 514 22.93 -3.96 -28.81
N GLU A 515 24.05 -3.87 -29.52
CA GLU A 515 24.87 -5.01 -29.91
C GLU A 515 25.49 -5.72 -28.69
N ALA A 516 25.96 -4.97 -27.69
CA ALA A 516 26.45 -5.51 -26.42
C ALA A 516 25.38 -6.31 -25.67
N SER A 517 24.15 -5.77 -25.57
CA SER A 517 23.04 -6.43 -24.89
C SER A 517 22.61 -7.73 -25.60
N ASN A 518 22.79 -7.81 -26.91
CA ASN A 518 22.53 -9.01 -27.72
C ASN A 518 23.68 -10.02 -27.74
N GLY A 519 24.78 -9.77 -27.01
CA GLY A 519 25.93 -10.69 -26.93
C GLY A 519 26.88 -10.65 -28.13
N ARG A 520 26.69 -9.74 -29.09
CA ARG A 520 27.55 -9.59 -30.28
C ARG A 520 28.79 -8.74 -29.97
N LEU A 521 29.65 -9.26 -29.08
CA LEU A 521 30.85 -8.54 -28.62
C LEU A 521 31.89 -8.25 -29.71
N ASN A 522 31.88 -9.00 -30.83
CA ASN A 522 32.74 -8.72 -31.99
C ASN A 522 32.42 -7.38 -32.66
N LYS A 523 31.13 -7.13 -32.95
CA LYS A 523 30.68 -5.84 -33.51
C LYS A 523 30.91 -4.68 -32.53
N VAL A 524 30.77 -4.94 -31.23
CA VAL A 524 31.11 -3.95 -30.19
C VAL A 524 32.59 -3.58 -30.24
N TYR A 525 33.49 -4.56 -30.37
CA TYR A 525 34.92 -4.33 -30.50
C TYR A 525 35.29 -3.56 -31.79
N GLU A 526 34.59 -3.79 -32.91
CA GLU A 526 34.78 -3.05 -34.16
C GLU A 526 34.30 -1.57 -34.07
N LEU A 527 33.25 -1.31 -33.28
CA LEU A 527 32.63 0.03 -33.17
C LEU A 527 33.28 0.91 -32.08
N LEU A 528 33.87 0.31 -31.04
CA LEU A 528 34.54 0.99 -29.92
C LEU A 528 35.72 1.93 -30.29
N PRO A 529 36.56 1.66 -31.31
CA PRO A 529 37.71 2.51 -31.66
C PRO A 529 37.35 3.84 -32.33
N SER A 530 36.07 4.10 -32.61
CA SER A 530 35.67 5.28 -33.37
C SER A 530 35.81 6.58 -32.55
N PRO A 531 36.37 7.67 -33.15
CA PRO A 531 36.86 8.85 -32.42
C PRO A 531 35.78 9.66 -31.68
N ASN A 532 34.50 9.39 -31.93
CA ASN A 532 33.36 10.12 -31.35
C ASN A 532 32.85 9.54 -30.01
N ILE A 533 33.39 8.41 -29.53
CA ILE A 533 32.92 7.71 -28.31
C ILE A 533 33.72 8.12 -27.07
N LEU A 534 34.99 8.49 -27.25
CA LEU A 534 35.99 8.66 -26.17
C LEU A 534 35.62 9.71 -25.12
N THR A 535 34.66 10.61 -25.41
CA THR A 535 34.24 11.68 -24.50
C THR A 535 32.85 11.47 -23.87
N THR A 536 32.06 10.47 -24.29
CA THR A 536 30.68 10.29 -23.81
C THR A 536 30.55 9.10 -22.84
N ASP A 537 30.54 9.41 -21.54
CA ASP A 537 30.17 8.58 -20.37
C ASP A 537 30.36 7.05 -20.50
N ARG A 538 31.59 6.58 -20.20
CA ARG A 538 31.92 5.14 -19.96
C ARG A 538 30.97 4.46 -18.98
N SER A 539 30.31 5.24 -18.14
CA SER A 539 29.29 4.83 -17.17
C SER A 539 28.02 4.24 -17.83
N HIS A 540 27.61 4.73 -19.01
CA HIS A 540 26.36 4.32 -19.66
C HIS A 540 26.46 3.01 -20.45
N ILE A 541 27.66 2.59 -20.85
CA ILE A 541 27.89 1.37 -21.62
C ILE A 541 28.08 0.15 -20.68
N ARG A 542 28.55 0.38 -19.44
CA ARG A 542 28.88 -0.67 -18.45
C ARG A 542 27.78 -1.71 -18.24
N ASN A 543 26.53 -1.29 -18.03
CA ASN A 543 25.44 -2.22 -17.75
C ASN A 543 25.08 -3.09 -18.97
N SER A 544 25.15 -2.53 -20.18
CA SER A 544 24.93 -3.27 -21.42
C SER A 544 26.06 -4.27 -21.69
N LEU A 545 27.29 -3.95 -21.29
CA LEU A 545 28.44 -4.86 -21.37
C LEU A 545 28.37 -6.01 -20.36
N ILE A 546 27.87 -5.77 -19.14
CA ILE A 546 27.62 -6.85 -18.15
C ILE A 546 26.67 -7.90 -18.75
N LEU A 547 25.59 -7.47 -19.41
CA LEU A 547 24.68 -8.37 -20.12
C LEU A 547 25.36 -9.09 -21.29
N GLY A 548 26.23 -8.40 -22.03
CA GLY A 548 27.05 -8.99 -23.09
C GLY A 548 28.02 -10.06 -22.58
N PHE A 549 28.70 -9.82 -21.46
CA PHE A 549 29.62 -10.78 -20.83
C PHE A 549 28.87 -11.97 -20.22
N ARG A 550 27.62 -11.77 -19.77
CA ARG A 550 26.73 -12.88 -19.41
C ARG A 550 26.36 -13.77 -20.59
N ARG A 551 26.25 -13.23 -21.81
CA ARG A 551 25.80 -13.99 -23.00
C ARG A 551 26.94 -14.55 -23.85
N CYS A 552 28.10 -13.91 -23.84
CA CYS A 552 29.30 -14.39 -24.53
C CYS A 552 30.13 -15.31 -23.62
N ALA A 553 30.91 -16.24 -24.18
CA ALA A 553 31.80 -17.15 -23.43
C ALA A 553 33.30 -16.88 -23.70
N ASP A 554 33.61 -15.93 -24.58
CA ASP A 554 34.98 -15.62 -25.00
C ASP A 554 35.69 -14.69 -23.99
N VAL A 555 36.61 -15.27 -23.22
CA VAL A 555 37.37 -14.60 -22.16
C VAL A 555 38.41 -13.61 -22.73
N ASP A 556 38.92 -13.85 -23.95
CA ASP A 556 39.90 -12.96 -24.59
C ASP A 556 39.23 -11.67 -25.10
N LEU A 557 37.98 -11.76 -25.57
CA LEU A 557 37.17 -10.57 -25.86
C LEU A 557 36.81 -9.80 -24.59
N TRP A 558 36.53 -10.48 -23.46
CA TRP A 558 36.30 -9.80 -22.18
C TRP A 558 37.52 -8.99 -21.77
N LYS A 559 38.71 -9.58 -21.88
CA LYS A 559 39.98 -8.90 -21.62
C LYS A 559 40.18 -7.69 -22.53
N LYS A 560 40.08 -7.85 -23.85
CA LYS A 560 40.29 -6.76 -24.82
C LYS A 560 39.33 -5.59 -24.61
N ILE A 561 38.06 -5.87 -24.28
CA ILE A 561 37.06 -4.85 -23.99
C ILE A 561 37.35 -4.16 -22.64
N THR A 562 37.76 -4.91 -21.62
CA THR A 562 38.14 -4.34 -20.31
C THR A 562 39.41 -3.49 -20.41
N GLU A 563 40.39 -3.89 -21.22
CA GLU A 563 41.59 -3.10 -21.55
C GLU A 563 41.22 -1.77 -22.21
N LEU A 564 40.42 -1.79 -23.28
CA LEU A 564 40.02 -0.58 -24.01
C LEU A 564 39.15 0.40 -23.19
N LEU A 565 38.46 -0.06 -22.14
CA LEU A 565 37.52 0.77 -21.37
C LEU A 565 38.10 1.32 -20.05
N TYR A 566 39.03 0.59 -19.43
CA TYR A 566 39.47 0.87 -18.06
C TYR A 566 40.98 1.00 -17.89
N MET A 567 41.78 0.70 -18.92
CA MET A 567 43.24 0.88 -18.86
C MET A 567 43.60 2.05 -19.80
N GLU A 568 43.44 3.29 -19.32
CA GLU A 568 44.10 4.44 -19.93
C GLU A 568 45.28 4.83 -19.04
N GLU A 569 46.45 5.02 -19.64
CA GLU A 569 47.74 5.09 -18.91
C GLU A 569 47.86 6.23 -17.88
N GLU A 570 46.87 7.14 -17.75
CA GLU A 570 47.00 8.37 -16.96
C GLU A 570 46.30 8.38 -15.57
N LYS A 571 45.49 7.38 -15.14
CA LYS A 571 44.77 7.42 -13.82
C LYS A 571 44.61 6.08 -13.06
N ALA A 572 45.70 5.41 -12.71
CA ALA A 572 45.71 4.08 -12.07
C ALA A 572 44.85 3.90 -10.77
N GLU A 573 44.72 4.90 -9.89
CA GLU A 573 43.94 4.77 -8.63
C GLU A 573 42.42 4.79 -8.84
N GLN A 574 41.91 5.58 -9.80
CA GLN A 574 40.47 5.66 -10.09
C GLN A 574 40.00 4.42 -10.88
N GLU A 575 40.91 3.82 -11.64
CA GLU A 575 40.66 2.66 -12.50
C GLU A 575 40.51 1.35 -11.70
N THR A 576 41.28 1.18 -10.62
CA THR A 576 41.12 0.04 -9.70
C THR A 576 39.77 0.05 -8.97
N GLU A 577 39.25 1.22 -8.58
CA GLU A 577 37.91 1.34 -8.01
C GLU A 577 36.81 0.99 -9.03
N ASN A 578 36.97 1.43 -10.29
CA ASN A 578 36.01 1.17 -11.37
C ASN A 578 35.94 -0.32 -11.76
N ILE A 579 37.10 -1.01 -11.81
CA ILE A 579 37.16 -2.45 -12.07
C ILE A 579 36.56 -3.23 -10.90
N GLY A 580 36.90 -2.89 -9.65
CA GLY A 580 36.29 -3.52 -8.47
C GLY A 580 34.76 -3.36 -8.42
N ARG A 581 34.26 -2.19 -8.83
CA ARG A 581 32.82 -1.91 -8.94
C ARG A 581 32.15 -2.65 -10.10
N PHE A 582 32.82 -2.77 -11.24
CA PHE A 582 32.35 -3.57 -12.38
C PHE A 582 32.25 -5.05 -12.01
N LEU A 583 33.27 -5.60 -11.34
CA LEU A 583 33.30 -7.00 -10.89
C LEU A 583 32.22 -7.31 -9.86
N TYR A 584 32.06 -6.44 -8.86
CA TYR A 584 30.96 -6.55 -7.91
C TYR A 584 29.62 -6.58 -8.64
N SER A 585 29.41 -5.65 -9.59
CA SER A 585 28.16 -5.57 -10.36
C SER A 585 27.97 -6.77 -11.29
N LEU A 586 29.04 -7.36 -11.85
CA LEU A 586 28.97 -8.54 -12.70
C LEU A 586 28.48 -9.75 -11.91
N ILE A 587 29.06 -10.00 -10.73
CA ILE A 587 28.73 -11.15 -9.86
C ILE A 587 27.33 -10.99 -9.24
N ASP A 588 26.98 -9.78 -8.79
CA ASP A 588 25.65 -9.49 -8.23
C ASP A 588 24.52 -9.63 -9.26
N ASN A 589 24.82 -9.55 -10.57
CA ASN A 589 23.84 -9.69 -11.64
C ASN A 589 23.81 -11.09 -12.30
N MET A 590 24.52 -12.08 -11.75
CA MET A 590 24.46 -13.49 -12.19
C MET A 590 23.65 -14.33 -11.19
N THR A 591 22.94 -15.35 -11.68
CA THR A 591 22.19 -16.31 -10.86
C THR A 591 23.07 -17.48 -10.39
N ASP A 592 22.67 -18.20 -9.33
CA ASP A 592 23.39 -19.35 -8.76
C ASP A 592 23.80 -20.37 -9.83
N SER A 593 22.89 -20.68 -10.77
CA SER A 593 23.17 -21.60 -11.88
C SER A 593 24.16 -21.02 -12.90
N GLU A 594 24.02 -19.74 -13.27
CA GLU A 594 24.92 -19.09 -14.22
C GLU A 594 26.36 -18.96 -13.69
N ILE A 595 26.53 -18.78 -12.37
CA ILE A 595 27.84 -18.70 -11.73
C ILE A 595 28.52 -20.07 -11.72
N GLN A 596 27.76 -21.15 -11.49
CA GLN A 596 28.28 -22.53 -11.55
C GLN A 596 28.64 -22.92 -12.99
N ASP A 597 27.78 -22.58 -13.97
CA ASP A 597 28.03 -22.86 -15.39
C ASP A 597 29.25 -22.10 -15.95
N LYS A 598 29.58 -20.94 -15.37
CA LYS A 598 30.68 -20.07 -15.79
C LYS A 598 31.88 -20.02 -14.84
N GLU A 599 31.96 -20.96 -13.89
CA GLU A 599 32.98 -20.96 -12.83
C GLU A 599 34.41 -20.92 -13.41
N GLU A 600 34.68 -21.74 -14.43
CA GLU A 600 36.01 -21.84 -15.05
C GLU A 600 36.37 -20.58 -15.86
N GLN A 601 35.41 -19.98 -16.58
CA GLN A 601 35.63 -18.72 -17.31
C GLN A 601 35.86 -17.55 -16.34
N LEU A 602 35.12 -17.49 -15.23
CA LEU A 602 35.32 -16.47 -14.18
C LEU A 602 36.68 -16.65 -13.49
N ARG A 603 37.10 -17.90 -13.25
CA ARG A 603 38.42 -18.22 -12.70
C ARG A 603 39.55 -17.80 -13.64
N GLN A 604 39.42 -18.09 -14.94
CA GLN A 604 40.37 -17.66 -15.96
C GLN A 604 40.42 -16.13 -16.07
N TYR A 605 39.27 -15.47 -16.01
CA TYR A 605 39.17 -14.01 -16.00
C TYR A 605 39.81 -13.39 -14.76
N PHE A 606 39.56 -13.91 -13.55
CA PHE A 606 40.25 -13.44 -12.33
C PHE A 606 41.77 -13.66 -12.39
N HIS A 607 42.22 -14.74 -13.02
CA HIS A 607 43.65 -14.97 -13.22
C HIS A 607 44.27 -14.02 -14.25
N GLN A 608 43.54 -13.69 -15.34
CA GLN A 608 43.97 -12.68 -16.30
C GLN A 608 44.01 -11.28 -15.67
N LEU A 609 43.05 -10.93 -14.82
CA LEU A 609 43.04 -9.68 -14.05
C LEU A 609 44.20 -9.61 -13.03
N HIS A 610 44.57 -10.74 -12.42
CA HIS A 610 45.76 -10.85 -11.58
C HIS A 610 47.05 -10.63 -12.40
N LYS A 611 47.14 -11.17 -13.62
CA LYS A 611 48.27 -10.91 -14.55
C LYS A 611 48.35 -9.43 -14.98
N MET A 612 47.24 -8.69 -14.86
CA MET A 612 47.16 -7.25 -15.15
C MET A 612 47.41 -6.37 -13.91
N ASN A 613 47.82 -6.92 -12.75
CA ASN A 613 48.11 -6.21 -11.49
C ASN A 613 46.91 -5.42 -10.90
N VAL A 614 45.67 -5.89 -11.02
CA VAL A 614 44.49 -5.20 -10.46
C VAL A 614 44.30 -5.51 -8.96
N THR A 615 44.21 -4.47 -8.12
CA THR A 615 43.98 -4.61 -6.66
C THR A 615 42.53 -4.22 -6.28
N ILE A 616 41.79 -5.10 -5.58
CA ILE A 616 40.38 -4.86 -5.19
C ILE A 616 40.30 -4.32 -3.75
N LEU A 617 39.55 -3.23 -3.53
CA LEU A 617 39.35 -2.65 -2.19
C LEU A 617 38.59 -3.59 -1.21
N PRO A 618 38.89 -3.58 0.10
CA PRO A 618 38.29 -4.46 1.12
C PRO A 618 36.76 -4.36 1.25
N THR A 619 36.17 -3.23 0.86
CA THR A 619 34.72 -2.99 0.88
C THR A 619 33.98 -3.82 -0.16
N TYR A 620 34.44 -3.79 -1.41
CA TYR A 620 33.89 -4.61 -2.50
C TYR A 620 34.24 -6.09 -2.29
N TYR A 621 35.42 -6.37 -1.72
CA TYR A 621 35.83 -7.71 -1.34
C TYR A 621 34.85 -8.41 -0.38
N LYS A 622 34.45 -7.73 0.71
CA LYS A 622 33.47 -8.27 1.67
C LYS A 622 32.13 -8.57 1.02
N GLY A 623 31.70 -7.72 0.08
CA GLY A 623 30.48 -7.90 -0.69
C GLY A 623 30.55 -9.10 -1.63
N ILE A 624 31.61 -9.19 -2.45
CA ILE A 624 31.84 -10.32 -3.36
C ILE A 624 31.98 -11.63 -2.58
N ARG A 625 32.71 -11.63 -1.46
CA ARG A 625 32.87 -12.81 -0.59
C ARG A 625 31.54 -13.29 -0.02
N LYS A 626 30.68 -12.37 0.40
CA LYS A 626 29.35 -12.70 0.91
C LYS A 626 28.51 -13.35 -0.19
N LEU A 627 28.46 -12.75 -1.38
CA LEU A 627 27.72 -13.27 -2.53
C LEU A 627 28.23 -14.67 -2.94
N LEU A 628 29.54 -14.84 -3.13
CA LEU A 628 30.14 -16.13 -3.49
C LEU A 628 29.96 -17.22 -2.40
N SER A 629 29.89 -16.82 -1.12
CA SER A 629 29.60 -17.75 -0.03
C SER A 629 28.13 -18.16 0.05
N GLU A 630 27.21 -17.28 -0.36
CA GLU A 630 25.79 -17.60 -0.49
C GLU A 630 25.55 -18.56 -1.65
N TYR A 631 26.35 -18.48 -2.72
CA TYR A 631 26.29 -19.35 -3.91
C TYR A 631 27.04 -20.70 -3.79
N ASN A 632 27.57 -21.07 -2.62
CA ASN A 632 28.33 -22.30 -2.38
C ASN A 632 29.56 -22.52 -3.29
N VAL A 633 30.20 -21.44 -3.77
CA VAL A 633 31.49 -21.52 -4.50
C VAL A 633 32.63 -20.88 -3.70
N PRO A 634 32.93 -21.36 -2.46
CA PRO A 634 33.96 -20.76 -1.60
C PRO A 634 35.38 -20.99 -2.12
N HIS A 635 35.58 -21.87 -3.11
CA HIS A 635 36.87 -22.07 -3.76
C HIS A 635 37.30 -20.82 -4.56
N LEU A 636 36.36 -20.06 -5.13
CA LEU A 636 36.61 -18.74 -5.72
C LEU A 636 36.98 -17.68 -4.65
N ILE A 637 36.66 -17.92 -3.37
CA ILE A 637 37.05 -17.06 -2.23
C ILE A 637 38.48 -17.36 -1.77
N LYS A 638 38.98 -18.59 -1.96
CA LYS A 638 40.40 -18.93 -1.68
C LYS A 638 41.35 -18.20 -2.61
N SER A 639 40.92 -17.86 -3.82
CA SER A 639 41.61 -16.88 -4.67
C SER A 639 41.55 -15.43 -4.14
N LEU A 640 41.02 -15.22 -2.93
CA LEU A 640 40.48 -13.92 -2.49
C LEU A 640 40.73 -13.52 -0.98
N PHE A 641 41.14 -14.37 0.02
CA PHE A 641 41.72 -14.12 1.44
C PHE A 641 40.91 -14.59 2.76
N SER A 642 41.55 -15.01 3.91
CA SER A 642 41.00 -15.67 5.19
C SER A 642 41.30 -15.05 6.62
N SER A 643 40.70 -15.55 7.75
CA SER A 643 40.59 -14.94 9.13
C SER A 643 41.55 -15.37 10.27
N HIS A 644 42.25 -16.51 10.19
CA HIS A 644 43.18 -16.95 11.26
C HIS A 644 44.34 -15.96 11.46
N ASP A 645 44.66 -15.22 10.39
CA ASP A 645 45.67 -14.19 10.37
C ASP A 645 45.38 -13.00 11.31
N LEU A 646 44.17 -12.81 11.85
CA LEU A 646 43.86 -11.60 12.65
C LEU A 646 44.43 -11.66 14.07
N GLU A 647 44.42 -12.81 14.75
CA GLU A 647 45.00 -12.98 16.10
C GLU A 647 46.53 -13.06 16.00
N GLU A 648 47.06 -13.75 14.99
CA GLU A 648 48.49 -13.74 14.67
C GLU A 648 48.97 -12.34 14.28
N LYS A 649 48.22 -11.59 13.45
CA LYS A 649 48.51 -10.18 13.18
C LYS A 649 48.38 -9.32 14.42
N LEU A 650 47.45 -9.59 15.34
CA LEU A 650 47.32 -8.81 16.58
C LEU A 650 48.55 -9.02 17.49
N GLN A 651 49.01 -10.26 17.61
CA GLN A 651 50.23 -10.61 18.36
C GLN A 651 51.50 -10.07 17.68
N GLN A 652 51.58 -10.17 16.35
CA GLN A 652 52.68 -9.64 15.56
C GLN A 652 52.74 -8.12 15.61
N LEU A 653 51.61 -7.42 15.49
CA LEU A 653 51.54 -5.96 15.59
C LEU A 653 51.85 -5.45 17.00
N LYS A 654 51.56 -6.24 18.04
CA LYS A 654 51.99 -5.96 19.41
C LYS A 654 53.50 -6.14 19.58
N ALA A 655 54.07 -7.18 18.99
CA ALA A 655 55.52 -7.39 18.98
C ALA A 655 56.25 -6.27 18.20
N GLU A 656 55.59 -5.68 17.19
CA GLU A 656 56.11 -4.61 16.34
C GLU A 656 55.78 -3.17 16.84
N ASN A 657 55.14 -2.99 18.00
CA ASN A 657 54.71 -1.69 18.55
C ASN A 657 53.85 -0.82 17.58
N LYS A 658 52.98 -1.46 16.78
CA LYS A 658 52.04 -0.79 15.87
C LYS A 658 50.65 -0.65 16.51
N PRO A 659 49.82 0.33 16.10
CA PRO A 659 48.49 0.54 16.69
C PRO A 659 47.57 -0.67 16.46
N ILE A 660 47.05 -1.25 17.55
CA ILE A 660 46.30 -2.52 17.55
C ILE A 660 44.78 -2.32 17.59
N GLY A 661 44.32 -1.10 17.92
CA GLY A 661 42.94 -0.82 18.32
C GLY A 661 41.85 -1.28 17.33
N ASP A 662 42.06 -1.13 16.02
CA ASP A 662 41.06 -1.53 15.01
C ASP A 662 40.95 -3.05 14.83
N ILE A 663 42.06 -3.76 15.01
CA ILE A 663 42.12 -5.22 14.89
C ILE A 663 41.58 -5.86 16.18
N LEU A 664 41.90 -5.29 17.34
CA LEU A 664 41.36 -5.70 18.64
C LEU A 664 39.83 -5.52 18.69
N LYS A 665 39.33 -4.39 18.17
CA LYS A 665 37.90 -4.14 18.01
C LYS A 665 37.22 -5.22 17.18
N ASN A 666 37.77 -5.54 16.00
CA ASN A 666 37.19 -6.55 15.11
C ASN A 666 37.20 -7.95 15.76
N PHE A 667 38.22 -8.26 16.56
CA PHE A 667 38.30 -9.50 17.31
C PHE A 667 37.23 -9.58 18.42
N ILE A 668 37.05 -8.52 19.20
CA ILE A 668 36.01 -8.46 20.25
C ILE A 668 34.60 -8.54 19.66
N PHE A 669 34.34 -7.88 18.54
CA PHE A 669 33.05 -8.02 17.84
C PHE A 669 32.78 -9.46 17.37
N THR A 670 33.83 -10.16 16.93
CA THR A 670 33.74 -11.57 16.54
C THR A 670 33.41 -12.44 17.76
N LEU A 671 34.08 -12.21 18.90
CA LEU A 671 33.80 -12.93 20.16
C LEU A 671 32.41 -12.61 20.74
N CYS A 672 31.92 -11.38 20.62
CA CYS A 672 30.56 -10.99 21.00
C CYS A 672 29.51 -11.68 20.11
N ALA A 673 29.78 -11.85 18.81
CA ALA A 673 28.90 -12.58 17.90
C ALA A 673 28.83 -14.09 18.24
N GLU A 674 29.91 -14.64 18.81
CA GLU A 674 30.01 -16.01 19.29
C GLU A 674 29.41 -16.23 20.71
N LYS A 675 28.90 -15.17 21.37
CA LYS A 675 28.35 -15.17 22.75
C LYS A 675 29.29 -15.70 23.83
N ASN A 676 30.60 -15.69 23.61
CA ASN A 676 31.58 -16.23 24.54
C ASN A 676 32.04 -15.17 25.57
N MET A 677 31.25 -14.96 26.63
CA MET A 677 31.50 -13.92 27.64
C MET A 677 32.83 -14.08 28.39
N GLN A 678 33.18 -15.31 28.79
CA GLN A 678 34.41 -15.58 29.54
C GLN A 678 35.65 -15.20 28.73
N ARG A 679 35.72 -15.65 27.47
CA ARG A 679 36.86 -15.37 26.60
C ARG A 679 36.95 -13.90 26.19
N ALA A 680 35.81 -13.22 26.02
CA ALA A 680 35.77 -11.79 25.75
C ALA A 680 36.29 -10.96 26.93
N LEU A 681 35.97 -11.35 28.17
CA LEU A 681 36.50 -10.72 29.39
C LEU A 681 37.99 -11.03 29.59
N GLU A 682 38.45 -12.24 29.27
CA GLU A 682 39.88 -12.59 29.28
C GLU A 682 40.67 -11.74 28.27
N VAL A 683 40.17 -11.58 27.05
CA VAL A 683 40.79 -10.71 26.03
C VAL A 683 40.81 -9.26 26.48
N LYS A 684 39.76 -8.79 27.18
CA LYS A 684 39.75 -7.48 27.83
C LYS A 684 40.86 -7.34 28.87
N THR A 685 41.05 -8.31 29.75
CA THR A 685 42.13 -8.26 30.76
C THR A 685 43.52 -8.27 30.13
N LYS A 686 43.71 -8.98 29.00
CA LYS A 686 45.01 -9.07 28.30
C LYS A 686 45.39 -7.82 27.50
N TYR A 687 44.41 -7.09 26.99
CA TYR A 687 44.61 -5.93 26.12
C TYR A 687 43.93 -4.67 26.65
N GLU A 688 43.90 -4.53 27.97
CA GLU A 688 43.16 -3.48 28.66
C GLU A 688 43.61 -2.05 28.27
N PHE A 689 44.91 -1.84 28.08
CA PHE A 689 45.48 -0.54 27.70
C PHE A 689 45.15 -0.11 26.27
N ASP A 690 44.87 -1.06 25.37
CA ASP A 690 44.61 -0.82 23.95
C ASP A 690 43.09 -0.80 23.61
N MET A 691 42.23 -0.95 24.63
CA MET A 691 40.79 -1.10 24.48
C MET A 691 40.10 0.23 24.20
N ASN A 692 39.29 0.28 23.13
CA ASN A 692 38.52 1.47 22.77
C ASN A 692 37.08 1.47 23.33
N VAL A 693 36.44 2.64 23.27
CA VAL A 693 35.04 2.89 23.69
C VAL A 693 34.06 1.86 23.12
N VAL A 694 34.25 1.49 21.85
CA VAL A 694 33.37 0.56 21.15
C VAL A 694 33.51 -0.87 21.69
N GLY A 695 34.71 -1.28 22.10
CA GLY A 695 34.98 -2.56 22.75
C GLY A 695 34.31 -2.68 24.13
N TYR A 696 34.44 -1.66 24.99
CA TYR A 696 33.72 -1.59 26.27
C TYR A 696 32.19 -1.64 26.08
N GLY A 697 31.67 -0.88 25.10
CA GLY A 697 30.24 -0.89 24.77
C GLY A 697 29.72 -2.24 24.27
N ALA A 698 30.56 -3.07 23.65
CA ALA A 698 30.18 -4.44 23.25
C ALA A 698 30.16 -5.40 24.44
N LEU A 699 31.10 -5.29 25.37
CA LEU A 699 31.17 -6.11 26.59
C LEU A 699 30.04 -5.81 27.56
N ILE A 700 29.70 -4.54 27.79
CA ILE A 700 28.57 -4.16 28.66
C ILE A 700 27.26 -4.75 28.13
N ARG A 701 27.02 -4.69 26.81
CA ARG A 701 25.84 -5.33 26.20
C ARG A 701 25.81 -6.84 26.39
N LEU A 702 26.96 -7.50 26.26
CA LEU A 702 27.07 -8.94 26.49
C LEU A 702 26.76 -9.29 27.95
N CYS A 703 27.17 -8.46 28.91
CA CYS A 703 26.84 -8.64 30.33
C CYS A 703 25.35 -8.43 30.62
N CYS A 704 24.72 -7.39 30.05
CA CYS A 704 23.28 -7.15 30.18
C CYS A 704 22.45 -8.28 29.56
N GLN A 705 22.87 -8.84 28.42
CA GLN A 705 22.18 -9.98 27.78
C GLN A 705 22.24 -11.26 28.63
N ASN A 706 23.24 -11.40 29.49
CA ASN A 706 23.39 -12.51 30.42
C ASN A 706 22.80 -12.20 31.83
N ASP A 707 22.00 -11.13 31.97
CA ASP A 707 21.38 -10.67 33.22
C ASP A 707 22.39 -10.40 34.39
N ASN A 708 23.68 -10.17 34.08
CA ASN A 708 24.73 -9.89 35.06
C ASN A 708 24.95 -8.37 35.23
N VAL A 709 24.20 -7.76 36.15
CA VAL A 709 24.16 -6.30 36.38
C VAL A 709 25.43 -5.77 37.06
N GLU A 710 25.99 -6.52 38.00
CA GLU A 710 27.16 -6.06 38.77
C GLU A 710 28.39 -5.93 37.87
N GLU A 711 28.63 -6.91 36.99
CA GLU A 711 29.75 -6.85 36.06
C GLU A 711 29.56 -5.77 34.98
N ALA A 712 28.31 -5.56 34.54
CA ALA A 712 27.98 -4.48 33.61
C ALA A 712 28.23 -3.09 34.24
N MET A 713 27.92 -2.92 35.53
CA MET A 713 28.20 -1.69 36.27
C MET A 713 29.69 -1.50 36.54
N ASN A 714 30.42 -2.56 36.90
CA ASN A 714 31.88 -2.52 37.05
C ASN A 714 32.58 -2.08 35.75
N LEU A 715 32.22 -2.69 34.61
CA LEU A 715 32.78 -2.32 33.30
C LEU A 715 32.46 -0.86 32.91
N LYS A 716 31.29 -0.36 33.33
CA LYS A 716 30.90 1.05 33.13
C LYS A 716 31.71 1.98 34.03
N GLU A 717 31.91 1.64 35.30
CA GLU A 717 32.75 2.42 36.22
C GLU A 717 34.21 2.45 35.77
N GLU A 718 34.76 1.32 35.33
CA GLU A 718 36.10 1.25 34.74
C GLU A 718 36.23 2.11 33.49
N PHE A 719 35.23 2.10 32.61
CA PHE A 719 35.16 2.97 31.44
C PHE A 719 35.21 4.45 31.86
N CYS A 720 34.44 4.85 32.87
CA CYS A 720 34.44 6.22 33.39
C CYS A 720 35.76 6.65 34.05
N ARG A 721 36.59 5.71 34.54
CA ARG A 721 37.91 6.00 35.13
C ARG A 721 38.99 6.30 34.10
N LYS A 722 38.86 5.80 32.87
CA LYS A 722 39.91 5.91 31.84
C LYS A 722 39.92 7.25 31.12
N ASP A 723 38.76 7.74 30.68
CA ASP A 723 38.64 9.04 30.02
C ASP A 723 37.26 9.67 30.30
N SER A 724 37.26 10.89 30.83
CA SER A 724 36.02 11.59 31.22
C SER A 724 35.23 12.15 30.04
N SER A 725 35.83 12.20 28.85
CA SER A 725 35.23 12.74 27.61
C SER A 725 34.52 11.70 26.74
N ASP A 726 34.73 10.40 26.96
CA ASP A 726 34.21 9.35 26.09
C ASP A 726 32.79 8.90 26.46
N VAL A 727 32.00 8.57 25.43
CA VAL A 727 30.55 8.35 25.53
C VAL A 727 30.18 6.97 25.00
N LEU A 728 29.42 6.20 25.78
CA LEU A 728 28.93 4.87 25.36
C LEU A 728 27.83 4.98 24.28
N GLU A 729 27.68 3.93 23.48
CA GLU A 729 26.60 3.84 22.49
C GLU A 729 25.21 3.86 23.16
N LEU A 730 24.25 4.57 22.56
CA LEU A 730 22.86 4.70 23.06
C LEU A 730 22.21 3.34 23.41
N ASN A 731 22.42 2.33 22.55
CA ASN A 731 21.84 1.00 22.76
C ASN A 731 22.40 0.31 24.01
N THR A 732 23.64 0.61 24.39
CA THR A 732 24.28 0.08 25.60
C THR A 732 23.65 0.69 26.85
N TYR A 733 23.42 2.01 26.86
CA TYR A 733 22.73 2.69 27.96
C TYR A 733 21.30 2.17 28.17
N ILE A 734 20.52 1.98 27.10
CA ILE A 734 19.13 1.54 27.20
C ILE A 734 19.02 0.11 27.72
N GLU A 735 19.87 -0.82 27.26
CA GLU A 735 19.84 -2.20 27.75
C GLU A 735 20.25 -2.27 29.23
N LEU A 736 21.18 -1.41 29.67
CA LEU A 736 21.56 -1.28 31.08
C LEU A 736 20.38 -0.74 31.93
N ILE A 737 19.72 0.34 31.51
CA ILE A 737 18.54 0.91 32.19
C ILE A 737 17.42 -0.13 32.31
N LYS A 738 17.13 -0.85 31.24
CA LYS A 738 16.11 -1.92 31.21
C LYS A 738 16.42 -3.00 32.24
N THR A 739 17.69 -3.42 32.34
CA THR A 739 18.12 -4.46 33.28
C THR A 739 18.07 -3.97 34.73
N LEU A 740 18.39 -2.70 34.99
CA LEU A 740 18.30 -2.07 36.31
C LEU A 740 16.86 -1.92 36.80
N VAL A 741 15.95 -1.47 35.94
CA VAL A 741 14.52 -1.36 36.25
C VAL A 741 13.90 -2.74 36.53
N LYS A 742 14.33 -3.79 35.79
CA LYS A 742 13.93 -5.18 36.05
C LYS A 742 14.37 -5.68 37.44
N ARG A 743 15.46 -5.14 37.99
CA ARG A 743 16.00 -5.47 39.33
C ARG A 743 15.63 -4.45 40.42
N GLU A 744 14.67 -3.56 40.15
CA GLU A 744 14.16 -2.55 41.09
C GLU A 744 15.18 -1.49 41.56
N ARG A 745 16.34 -1.40 40.89
CA ARG A 745 17.36 -0.38 41.14
C ARG A 745 17.03 0.90 40.36
N LEU A 746 15.91 1.54 40.70
CA LEU A 746 15.38 2.71 39.98
C LEU A 746 16.26 3.95 40.11
N ASP A 747 16.87 4.16 41.28
CA ASP A 747 17.76 5.31 41.51
C ASP A 747 19.01 5.24 40.62
N ASP A 748 19.55 4.03 40.43
CA ASP A 748 20.68 3.80 39.52
C ASP A 748 20.30 4.04 38.05
N ALA A 749 19.09 3.62 37.66
CA ALA A 749 18.56 3.90 36.32
C ALA A 749 18.37 5.41 36.08
N ILE A 750 17.90 6.16 37.07
CA ILE A 750 17.76 7.63 37.01
C ILE A 750 19.14 8.30 36.95
N ASN A 751 20.13 7.81 37.72
CA ASN A 751 21.49 8.32 37.69
C ASN A 751 22.15 8.11 36.32
N ILE A 752 21.90 6.99 35.66
CA ILE A 752 22.38 6.76 34.28
C ILE A 752 21.73 7.72 33.29
N LEU A 753 20.43 8.01 33.42
CA LEU A 753 19.76 9.00 32.56
C LEU A 753 20.29 10.42 32.79
N LYS A 754 20.64 10.78 34.04
CA LYS A 754 21.33 12.05 34.34
C LYS A 754 22.72 12.11 33.69
N GLU A 755 23.49 11.02 33.76
CA GLU A 755 24.78 10.93 33.06
C GLU A 755 24.63 11.08 31.55
N MET A 756 23.62 10.43 30.94
CA MET A 756 23.32 10.60 29.52
C MET A 756 23.03 12.07 29.17
N LYS A 757 22.41 12.83 30.08
CA LYS A 757 22.14 14.25 29.92
C LYS A 757 23.41 15.08 29.98
N GLU A 758 24.28 14.81 30.96
CA GLU A 758 25.59 15.47 31.09
C GLU A 758 26.47 15.23 29.86
N LYS A 759 26.42 14.02 29.29
CA LYS A 759 27.18 13.60 28.10
C LYS A 759 26.47 13.90 26.77
N ASN A 760 25.33 14.60 26.76
CA ASN A 760 24.54 14.93 25.57
C ASN A 760 24.14 13.73 24.67
N VAL A 761 23.80 12.59 25.28
CA VAL A 761 23.35 11.39 24.55
C VAL A 761 21.84 11.42 24.32
N CYS A 762 21.43 11.73 23.10
CA CYS A 762 20.00 11.77 22.75
C CYS A 762 19.41 10.38 22.46
N ILE A 763 18.18 10.15 22.89
CA ILE A 763 17.40 8.95 22.58
C ILE A 763 16.82 9.08 21.16
N LYS A 764 17.14 8.10 20.29
CA LYS A 764 16.61 7.99 18.92
C LYS A 764 15.20 7.39 18.91
N ASP A 765 14.42 7.66 17.86
CA ASP A 765 13.04 7.16 17.71
C ASP A 765 12.93 5.62 17.79
N SER A 766 13.96 4.89 17.35
CA SER A 766 14.02 3.43 17.42
C SER A 766 13.97 2.88 18.85
N ALA A 767 14.31 3.69 19.85
CA ALA A 767 14.41 3.32 21.26
C ALA A 767 13.18 3.71 22.10
N VAL A 768 12.29 4.55 21.58
CA VAL A 768 11.16 5.14 22.33
C VAL A 768 10.18 4.07 22.84
N THR A 769 9.91 3.02 22.05
CA THR A 769 9.05 1.91 22.46
C THR A 769 9.62 1.15 23.65
N GLN A 770 10.95 1.00 23.73
CA GLN A 770 11.60 0.35 24.85
C GLN A 770 11.47 1.20 26.12
N CYS A 771 11.67 2.52 26.01
CA CYS A 771 11.42 3.47 27.10
C CYS A 771 9.97 3.45 27.59
N PHE A 772 8.99 3.33 26.69
CA PHE A 772 7.57 3.20 27.06
C PHE A 772 7.32 1.97 27.93
N HIS A 773 7.84 0.80 27.55
CA HIS A 773 7.68 -0.42 28.33
C HIS A 773 8.33 -0.31 29.71
N ILE A 774 9.51 0.31 29.79
CA ILE A 774 10.20 0.57 31.05
C ILE A 774 9.33 1.43 31.97
N LEU A 775 8.79 2.56 31.47
CA LEU A 775 7.92 3.45 32.23
C LEU A 775 6.60 2.79 32.64
N ASN A 776 5.97 2.03 31.75
CA ASN A 776 4.70 1.37 32.02
C ASN A 776 4.84 0.29 33.11
N ASN A 777 5.96 -0.42 33.15
CA ASN A 777 6.26 -1.39 34.21
C ASN A 777 6.37 -0.73 35.59
N VAL A 778 6.90 0.49 35.67
CA VAL A 778 6.96 1.26 36.92
C VAL A 778 5.58 1.84 37.27
N ALA A 779 4.83 2.31 36.26
CA ALA A 779 3.48 2.86 36.45
C ALA A 779 2.48 1.86 37.04
N ILE A 780 2.51 0.60 36.59
CA ILE A 780 1.64 -0.48 37.12
C ILE A 780 1.90 -0.74 38.62
N LYS A 781 3.11 -0.45 39.13
CA LYS A 781 3.45 -0.60 40.55
C LYS A 781 2.92 0.55 41.42
N GLY A 782 2.39 1.62 40.81
CA GLY A 782 1.72 2.71 41.52
C GLY A 782 2.62 3.78 42.13
N GLU A 783 3.91 3.85 41.79
CA GLU A 783 4.87 4.84 42.36
C GLU A 783 4.88 6.17 41.57
N VAL A 784 3.93 7.08 41.86
CA VAL A 784 3.75 8.36 41.11
C VAL A 784 5.03 9.18 41.00
N GLU A 785 5.72 9.42 42.11
CA GLU A 785 6.91 10.30 42.14
C GLU A 785 8.06 9.77 41.26
N LYS A 786 8.33 8.46 41.34
CA LYS A 786 9.39 7.83 40.55
C LYS A 786 9.05 7.74 39.07
N VAL A 787 7.77 7.54 38.72
CA VAL A 787 7.31 7.55 37.32
C VAL A 787 7.49 8.95 36.72
N THR A 788 7.13 10.01 37.46
CA THR A 788 7.32 11.39 37.01
C THR A 788 8.80 11.73 36.84
N GLN A 789 9.65 11.39 37.82
CA GLN A 789 11.10 11.62 37.73
C GLN A 789 11.75 10.87 36.57
N LEU A 790 11.37 9.60 36.36
CA LEU A 790 11.89 8.79 35.25
C LEU A 790 11.42 9.35 33.90
N HIS A 791 10.16 9.78 33.79
CA HIS A 791 9.62 10.40 32.60
C HIS A 791 10.32 11.73 32.28
N GLU A 792 10.51 12.62 33.26
CA GLU A 792 11.21 13.89 33.07
C GLU A 792 12.66 13.69 32.62
N ALA A 793 13.36 12.72 33.22
CA ALA A 793 14.72 12.36 32.83
C ALA A 793 14.79 11.85 31.38
N MET A 794 13.85 10.99 30.96
CA MET A 794 13.78 10.48 29.59
C MET A 794 13.39 11.55 28.56
N VAL A 795 12.43 12.42 28.89
CA VAL A 795 11.98 13.50 28.01
C VAL A 795 13.07 14.54 27.76
N CYS A 796 13.89 14.84 28.78
CA CYS A 796 15.05 15.73 28.62
C CYS A 796 16.07 15.23 27.58
N LEU A 797 16.04 13.94 27.21
CA LEU A 797 16.96 13.31 26.26
C LEU A 797 16.32 13.06 24.88
N LEU A 798 15.04 13.39 24.69
CA LEU A 798 14.27 13.08 23.47
C LEU A 798 14.05 14.31 22.58
N LEU A 799 13.85 14.07 21.29
CA LEU A 799 13.35 15.08 20.35
C LEU A 799 11.86 15.38 20.64
N PRO A 800 11.38 16.63 20.42
CA PRO A 800 10.03 17.05 20.81
C PRO A 800 8.87 16.19 20.28
N GLN A 801 9.02 15.56 19.10
CA GLN A 801 7.96 14.77 18.47
C GLN A 801 7.77 13.37 19.08
N SER A 802 8.74 12.89 19.87
CA SER A 802 8.77 11.50 20.37
C SER A 802 8.26 11.37 21.80
N CYS A 803 8.02 12.49 22.49
CA CYS A 803 7.59 12.56 23.88
C CYS A 803 6.15 12.07 24.10
N VAL A 804 5.25 12.27 23.13
CA VAL A 804 3.81 11.91 23.25
C VAL A 804 3.60 10.43 23.56
N LYS A 805 4.47 9.56 23.03
CA LYS A 805 4.38 8.10 23.23
C LYS A 805 4.68 7.68 24.67
N LEU A 806 5.36 8.53 25.45
CA LEU A 806 5.75 8.24 26.84
C LEU A 806 4.82 8.84 27.89
N CYS A 807 3.80 9.61 27.49
CA CYS A 807 2.91 10.29 28.44
C CYS A 807 1.78 9.39 29.00
N SER A 808 1.45 8.28 28.32
CA SER A 808 0.35 7.40 28.76
C SER A 808 0.53 6.79 30.16
N PRO A 809 1.74 6.34 30.57
CA PRO A 809 1.97 5.82 31.91
C PRO A 809 1.67 6.86 33.01
N LEU A 810 1.93 8.16 32.79
CA LEU A 810 1.66 9.22 33.79
C LEU A 810 0.18 9.26 34.16
N VAL A 811 -0.71 9.26 33.17
CA VAL A 811 -2.16 9.27 33.40
C VAL A 811 -2.65 7.93 33.97
N THR A 812 -2.02 6.82 33.56
CA THR A 812 -2.40 5.46 34.00
C THR A 812 -2.24 5.28 35.51
N VAL A 813 -1.20 5.87 36.13
CA VAL A 813 -0.99 5.77 37.59
C VAL A 813 -2.15 6.40 38.37
N HIS A 814 -2.68 7.53 37.91
CA HIS A 814 -3.80 8.22 38.58
C HIS A 814 -5.14 7.53 38.33
N LEU A 815 -5.36 7.00 37.12
CA LEU A 815 -6.55 6.21 36.80
C LEU A 815 -6.65 4.92 37.66
N GLN A 816 -5.52 4.26 37.95
CA GLN A 816 -5.50 3.09 38.84
C GLN A 816 -5.82 3.41 40.30
N ARG A 817 -5.65 4.68 40.71
CA ARG A 817 -6.00 5.18 42.04
C ARG A 817 -7.40 5.80 42.12
N ASP A 818 -8.16 5.74 41.02
CA ASP A 818 -9.50 6.33 40.84
C ASP A 818 -9.56 7.87 41.08
N ASP A 819 -8.43 8.55 40.93
CA ASP A 819 -8.29 10.00 41.07
C ASP A 819 -8.43 10.70 39.71
N LEU A 820 -9.68 10.93 39.30
CA LEU A 820 -10.02 11.50 37.99
C LEU A 820 -9.64 12.98 37.85
N LEU A 821 -9.69 13.75 38.94
CA LEU A 821 -9.36 15.18 38.92
C LEU A 821 -7.88 15.39 38.59
N THR A 822 -6.99 14.72 39.33
CA THR A 822 -5.56 14.81 39.07
C THR A 822 -5.19 14.13 37.74
N ALA A 823 -5.89 13.07 37.32
CA ALA A 823 -5.70 12.48 35.99
C ALA A 823 -6.00 13.49 34.86
N VAL A 824 -7.03 14.33 35.00
CA VAL A 824 -7.38 15.39 34.06
C VAL A 824 -6.32 16.51 34.07
N GLU A 825 -5.83 16.91 35.23
CA GLU A 825 -4.76 17.92 35.34
C GLU A 825 -3.47 17.44 34.67
N VAL A 826 -3.05 16.20 34.95
CA VAL A 826 -1.87 15.56 34.32
C VAL A 826 -2.07 15.40 32.82
N LEU A 827 -3.29 15.12 32.35
CA LEU A 827 -3.63 15.07 30.93
C LEU A 827 -3.43 16.43 30.25
N PHE A 828 -3.93 17.52 30.87
CA PHE A 828 -3.77 18.88 30.34
C PHE A 828 -2.30 19.30 30.32
N ASP A 829 -1.54 18.93 31.36
CA ASP A 829 -0.10 19.19 31.41
C ASP A 829 0.66 18.42 30.32
N CYS A 830 0.29 17.16 30.07
CA CYS A 830 0.85 16.38 28.96
C CYS A 830 0.54 17.04 27.61
N TYR A 831 -0.66 17.60 27.45
CA TYR A 831 -1.03 18.28 26.22
C TYR A 831 -0.28 19.60 26.04
N ARG A 832 -0.22 20.46 27.07
CA ARG A 832 0.49 21.74 27.02
C ARG A 832 1.98 21.56 26.75
N LYS A 833 2.59 20.52 27.32
CA LYS A 833 4.03 20.25 27.17
C LYS A 833 4.37 19.47 25.90
N TYR A 834 3.52 18.54 25.45
CA TYR A 834 3.88 17.57 24.39
C TYR A 834 2.86 17.45 23.23
N GLY A 835 1.68 18.05 23.33
CA GLY A 835 0.65 18.05 22.27
C GLY A 835 -0.18 16.76 22.13
N GLY A 836 -0.13 15.87 23.12
CA GLY A 836 -0.86 14.59 23.14
C GLY A 836 -1.90 14.47 24.26
N LEU A 837 -2.98 13.70 24.02
CA LEU A 837 -4.06 13.43 24.98
C LEU A 837 -4.15 11.93 25.34
N PRO A 838 -3.19 11.40 26.12
CA PRO A 838 -3.21 10.00 26.54
C PRO A 838 -4.45 9.63 27.37
N ARG A 839 -5.04 8.44 27.13
CA ARG A 839 -6.13 7.85 27.95
C ARG A 839 -7.40 8.72 28.11
N LEU A 840 -7.63 9.70 27.24
CA LEU A 840 -8.80 10.60 27.29
C LEU A 840 -10.15 9.84 27.36
N HIS A 841 -10.34 8.79 26.56
CA HIS A 841 -11.59 8.03 26.55
C HIS A 841 -11.94 7.41 27.91
N GLU A 842 -10.95 6.90 28.65
CA GLU A 842 -11.18 6.29 29.97
C GLU A 842 -11.54 7.34 31.02
N ILE A 843 -10.91 8.52 30.95
CA ILE A 843 -11.27 9.68 31.75
C ILE A 843 -12.72 10.10 31.46
N LEU A 844 -13.10 10.23 30.18
CA LEU A 844 -14.46 10.61 29.80
C LEU A 844 -15.51 9.59 30.28
N CYS A 845 -15.23 8.28 30.18
CA CYS A 845 -16.14 7.26 30.71
C CYS A 845 -16.32 7.42 32.23
N GLY A 846 -15.20 7.53 32.98
CA GLY A 846 -15.25 7.71 34.43
C GLY A 846 -15.98 8.98 34.88
N LEU A 847 -15.81 10.09 34.15
CA LEU A 847 -16.52 11.34 34.44
C LEU A 847 -18.03 11.23 34.16
N ILE A 848 -18.43 10.56 33.08
CA ILE A 848 -19.84 10.39 32.71
C ILE A 848 -20.55 9.42 33.67
N GLU A 849 -19.86 8.39 34.15
CA GLU A 849 -20.34 7.43 35.16
C GLU A 849 -20.53 8.10 36.53
N LYS A 850 -19.55 8.90 36.99
CA LYS A 850 -19.65 9.65 38.25
C LYS A 850 -20.57 10.87 38.17
N GLY A 851 -20.97 11.28 36.97
CA GLY A 851 -21.84 12.43 36.75
C GLY A 851 -21.19 13.78 37.07
N ASP A 852 -19.85 13.86 37.06
CA ASP A 852 -19.11 15.09 37.36
C ASP A 852 -19.13 16.05 36.16
N THR A 853 -20.19 16.85 36.11
CA THR A 853 -20.43 17.82 35.04
C THR A 853 -19.46 19.01 35.07
N GLU A 854 -18.90 19.35 36.24
CA GLU A 854 -17.96 20.45 36.40
C GLU A 854 -16.60 20.11 35.79
N THR A 855 -16.05 18.95 36.13
CA THR A 855 -14.78 18.47 35.56
C THR A 855 -14.93 18.15 34.08
N MET A 856 -16.08 17.60 33.67
CA MET A 856 -16.37 17.38 32.25
C MET A 856 -16.39 18.69 31.46
N LYS A 857 -17.00 19.75 32.01
CA LYS A 857 -16.96 21.09 31.40
C LYS A 857 -15.54 21.64 31.29
N LYS A 858 -14.69 21.46 32.31
CA LYS A 858 -13.26 21.84 32.23
C LYS A 858 -12.54 21.14 31.08
N VAL A 859 -12.80 19.84 30.87
CA VAL A 859 -12.27 19.07 29.73
C VAL A 859 -12.78 19.63 28.40
N PHE A 860 -14.06 19.98 28.31
CA PHE A 860 -14.62 20.59 27.10
C PHE A 860 -14.05 21.96 26.76
N ASP A 861 -13.97 22.84 27.76
CA ASP A 861 -13.46 24.20 27.56
C ASP A 861 -12.01 24.15 27.05
N PHE A 862 -11.17 23.32 27.67
CA PHE A 862 -9.77 23.11 27.27
C PHE A 862 -9.63 22.58 25.82
N LEU A 863 -10.41 21.57 25.45
CA LEU A 863 -10.30 20.96 24.12
C LEU A 863 -10.93 21.83 23.00
N THR A 864 -11.84 22.72 23.37
CA THR A 864 -12.48 23.69 22.45
C THR A 864 -11.53 24.84 22.12
N GLU A 865 -10.80 25.37 23.11
CA GLU A 865 -9.78 26.40 22.92
C GLU A 865 -8.65 25.94 21.97
N GLU A 866 -8.31 24.64 21.99
CA GLU A 866 -7.16 24.06 21.29
C GLU A 866 -7.46 23.50 19.88
N LYS A 867 -8.62 23.83 19.30
CA LYS A 867 -9.01 23.56 17.88
C LYS A 867 -8.94 22.10 17.40
N LYS A 868 -9.38 21.11 18.20
CA LYS A 868 -9.57 19.70 17.75
C LYS A 868 -11.03 19.22 17.78
N GLN A 869 -11.95 20.01 17.23
CA GLN A 869 -13.40 19.73 17.24
C GLN A 869 -13.79 18.30 16.78
N MET A 870 -13.23 17.80 15.67
CA MET A 870 -13.72 16.55 15.05
C MET A 870 -13.19 15.26 15.67
N GLY A 871 -12.14 15.30 16.48
CA GLY A 871 -11.66 14.11 17.23
C GLY A 871 -12.50 13.87 18.47
N MET A 872 -12.80 14.96 19.18
CA MET A 872 -13.62 14.96 20.40
C MET A 872 -15.00 14.34 20.21
N MET A 873 -15.68 14.67 19.13
CA MET A 873 -17.04 14.20 18.89
C MET A 873 -17.08 12.67 18.91
N PHE A 874 -16.10 11.99 18.31
CA PHE A 874 -16.03 10.53 18.38
C PHE A 874 -15.64 10.00 19.77
N ASP A 875 -14.67 10.61 20.46
CA ASP A 875 -14.30 10.20 21.83
C ASP A 875 -15.50 10.30 22.81
N LEU A 876 -16.26 11.39 22.71
CA LEU A 876 -17.45 11.64 23.50
C LEU A 876 -18.62 10.74 23.10
N PHE A 877 -18.86 10.58 21.80
CA PHE A 877 -19.84 9.65 21.26
C PHE A 877 -19.60 8.23 21.79
N PHE A 878 -18.35 7.75 21.72
CA PHE A 878 -17.97 6.43 22.24
C PHE A 878 -18.16 6.35 23.76
N ALA A 879 -17.83 7.41 24.51
CA ALA A 879 -18.04 7.42 25.95
C ALA A 879 -19.54 7.38 26.32
N PHE A 880 -20.40 8.08 25.57
CA PHE A 880 -21.86 8.00 25.76
C PHE A 880 -22.44 6.63 25.37
N LEU A 881 -21.90 5.97 24.35
CA LEU A 881 -22.28 4.61 23.98
C LEU A 881 -21.95 3.58 25.08
N VAL A 882 -20.77 3.67 25.69
CA VAL A 882 -20.35 2.77 26.78
C VAL A 882 -21.20 3.00 28.04
N THR A 883 -21.54 4.25 28.32
CA THR A 883 -22.31 4.64 29.52
C THR A 883 -23.84 4.55 29.33
N GLY A 884 -24.32 4.05 28.19
CA GLY A 884 -25.76 3.85 27.90
C GLY A 884 -26.56 5.12 27.59
N LYS A 885 -25.91 6.27 27.41
CA LYS A 885 -26.54 7.58 27.12
C LYS A 885 -26.75 7.78 25.62
N TYR A 886 -27.61 6.95 25.03
CA TYR A 886 -27.80 6.88 23.57
C TYR A 886 -28.41 8.13 22.93
N LYS A 887 -29.22 8.90 23.67
CA LYS A 887 -29.86 10.13 23.16
C LYS A 887 -28.83 11.24 22.94
N GLU A 888 -27.89 11.37 23.87
CA GLU A 888 -26.77 12.29 23.81
C GLU A 888 -25.78 11.87 22.71
N ALA A 889 -25.51 10.56 22.57
CA ALA A 889 -24.71 10.02 21.49
C ALA A 889 -25.32 10.33 20.10
N LYS A 890 -26.64 10.19 19.96
CA LYS A 890 -27.36 10.49 18.71
C LYS A 890 -27.19 11.95 18.27
N LYS A 891 -27.29 12.91 19.19
CA LYS A 891 -27.10 14.34 18.89
C LYS A 891 -25.71 14.66 18.33
N ILE A 892 -24.69 13.93 18.77
CA ILE A 892 -23.31 14.11 18.30
C ILE A 892 -23.15 13.61 16.88
N ILE A 893 -23.68 12.41 16.58
CA ILE A 893 -23.48 11.78 15.27
C ILE A 893 -24.31 12.45 14.16
N GLU A 894 -25.44 13.05 14.51
CA GLU A 894 -26.30 13.84 13.62
C GLU A 894 -25.77 15.26 13.37
N THR A 895 -24.62 15.61 13.94
CA THR A 895 -24.01 16.93 13.69
C THR A 895 -23.61 17.06 12.21
N PRO A 896 -24.08 18.09 11.49
CA PRO A 896 -23.84 18.23 10.05
C PRO A 896 -22.35 18.38 9.73
N GLY A 897 -21.90 17.69 8.67
CA GLY A 897 -20.50 17.66 8.24
C GLY A 897 -19.62 16.64 8.98
N LEU A 898 -20.18 15.81 9.86
CA LEU A 898 -19.43 14.73 10.50
C LEU A 898 -19.30 13.52 9.57
N ARG A 899 -18.07 13.16 9.20
CA ARG A 899 -17.76 11.95 8.41
C ARG A 899 -17.23 10.82 9.28
N ALA A 900 -17.53 9.58 8.88
CA ALA A 900 -16.99 8.40 9.50
C ALA A 900 -15.45 8.38 9.43
N LYS A 901 -14.83 8.01 10.55
CA LYS A 901 -13.39 7.76 10.63
C LYS A 901 -13.18 6.26 10.87
N PRO A 902 -12.87 5.47 9.84
CA PRO A 902 -12.77 4.01 9.95
C PRO A 902 -11.87 3.55 11.10
N GLU A 903 -10.67 4.15 11.23
CA GLU A 903 -9.72 3.81 12.30
C GLU A 903 -10.29 4.00 13.70
N ARG A 904 -11.14 5.01 13.90
CA ARG A 904 -11.74 5.32 15.21
C ARG A 904 -12.92 4.42 15.51
N LEU A 905 -13.77 4.13 14.51
CA LEU A 905 -14.88 3.20 14.63
C LEU A 905 -14.34 1.78 14.86
N GLU A 906 -13.33 1.35 14.11
CA GLU A 906 -12.67 0.04 14.27
C GLU A 906 -12.02 -0.09 15.66
N TRP A 907 -11.36 0.95 16.15
CA TRP A 907 -10.82 0.97 17.51
C TRP A 907 -11.90 0.70 18.57
N PHE A 908 -13.07 1.36 18.46
CA PHE A 908 -14.17 1.18 19.40
C PHE A 908 -14.84 -0.19 19.27
N VAL A 909 -15.06 -0.66 18.03
CA VAL A 909 -15.60 -1.99 17.72
C VAL A 909 -14.73 -3.09 18.33
N ASN A 910 -13.41 -3.03 18.12
CA ASN A 910 -12.48 -4.02 18.68
C ASN A 910 -12.54 -4.03 20.21
N ARG A 911 -12.73 -2.86 20.83
CA ARG A 911 -12.92 -2.74 22.29
C ARG A 911 -14.24 -3.38 22.74
N CYS A 912 -15.35 -3.18 22.02
CA CYS A 912 -16.63 -3.83 22.31
C CYS A 912 -16.55 -5.36 22.19
N ILE A 913 -15.90 -5.87 21.13
CA ILE A 913 -15.70 -7.32 20.92
C ILE A 913 -14.82 -7.93 22.03
N ALA A 914 -13.74 -7.26 22.40
CA ALA A 914 -12.85 -7.70 23.50
C ALA A 914 -13.59 -7.76 24.83
N ASN A 915 -14.40 -6.73 25.13
CA ASN A 915 -15.16 -6.62 26.39
C ASN A 915 -16.52 -7.35 26.38
N ASN A 916 -16.88 -7.99 25.27
CA ASN A 916 -18.19 -8.64 25.05
C ASN A 916 -19.41 -7.72 25.23
N ASN A 917 -19.29 -6.43 24.91
CA ASN A 917 -20.38 -5.45 25.03
C ASN A 917 -21.20 -5.38 23.73
N GLY A 918 -22.28 -6.16 23.66
CA GLY A 918 -23.17 -6.24 22.49
C GLY A 918 -24.14 -5.06 22.35
N GLU A 919 -24.60 -4.48 23.45
CA GLU A 919 -25.58 -3.39 23.45
C GLU A 919 -24.98 -2.09 22.87
N SER A 920 -23.79 -1.69 23.33
CA SER A 920 -23.11 -0.51 22.80
C SER A 920 -22.74 -0.65 21.33
N LEU A 921 -22.44 -1.88 20.87
CA LEU A 921 -22.13 -2.16 19.46
C LEU A 921 -23.39 -2.08 18.58
N GLU A 922 -24.53 -2.58 19.06
CA GLU A 922 -25.80 -2.46 18.34
C GLU A 922 -26.27 -0.99 18.25
N ALA A 923 -26.12 -0.24 19.34
CA ALA A 923 -26.39 1.19 19.35
C ALA A 923 -25.45 1.93 18.38
N LEU A 924 -24.17 1.56 18.30
CA LEU A 924 -23.23 2.10 17.32
C LEU A 924 -23.71 1.86 15.88
N VAL A 925 -24.07 0.61 15.54
CA VAL A 925 -24.53 0.24 14.18
C VAL A 925 -25.79 1.03 13.81
N THR A 926 -26.71 1.19 14.75
CA THR A 926 -27.98 1.91 14.52
C THR A 926 -27.75 3.41 14.35
N LEU A 927 -26.98 4.04 15.25
CA LEU A 927 -26.74 5.49 15.21
C LEU A 927 -25.86 5.93 14.02
N THR A 928 -25.05 5.03 13.47
CA THR A 928 -24.21 5.32 12.30
C THR A 928 -24.88 5.07 10.94
N GLN A 929 -26.22 4.85 10.90
CA GLN A 929 -26.95 4.61 9.65
C GLN A 929 -26.82 5.78 8.65
N ASN A 930 -26.96 7.01 9.15
CA ASN A 930 -26.89 8.22 8.33
C ASN A 930 -25.48 8.85 8.29
N LEU A 931 -24.48 8.18 8.85
CA LEU A 931 -23.12 8.70 8.92
C LEU A 931 -22.40 8.51 7.58
N PHE A 932 -21.99 9.61 6.97
CA PHE A 932 -21.29 9.61 5.68
C PHE A 932 -19.94 8.87 5.74
N ASP A 933 -19.54 8.18 4.66
CA ASP A 933 -18.31 7.37 4.55
C ASP A 933 -18.21 6.14 5.49
N CYS A 934 -19.29 5.75 6.17
CA CYS A 934 -19.30 4.59 7.07
C CYS A 934 -19.36 3.25 6.28
N ASP A 935 -18.42 2.33 6.53
CA ASP A 935 -18.47 0.97 5.99
C ASP A 935 -19.51 0.12 6.74
N ARG A 936 -20.76 0.15 6.24
CA ARG A 936 -21.89 -0.54 6.85
C ARG A 936 -21.69 -2.05 6.94
N ASP A 937 -21.16 -2.71 5.90
CA ASP A 937 -20.89 -4.15 5.96
C ASP A 937 -19.87 -4.47 7.06
N ASN A 938 -18.84 -3.63 7.27
CA ASN A 938 -17.88 -3.85 8.37
C ASN A 938 -18.55 -3.71 9.75
N MET A 939 -19.50 -2.77 9.90
CA MET A 939 -20.25 -2.60 11.14
C MET A 939 -21.12 -3.83 11.43
N TYR A 940 -21.87 -4.32 10.45
CA TYR A 940 -22.68 -5.55 10.59
C TYR A 940 -21.84 -6.81 10.76
N TYR A 941 -20.72 -6.94 10.03
CA TYR A 941 -19.76 -8.02 10.22
C TYR A 941 -19.26 -8.09 11.67
N SER A 942 -18.96 -6.93 12.26
CA SER A 942 -18.51 -6.83 13.64
C SER A 942 -19.58 -7.23 14.65
N LEU A 943 -20.85 -6.88 14.38
CA LEU A 943 -21.98 -7.32 15.19
C LEU A 943 -22.20 -8.83 15.08
N LEU A 944 -22.03 -9.41 13.88
CA LEU A 944 -22.11 -10.84 13.64
C LEU A 944 -20.97 -11.62 14.31
N LEU A 945 -19.77 -11.05 14.43
CA LEU A 945 -18.66 -11.67 15.18
C LEU A 945 -19.03 -11.83 16.66
N LEU A 946 -19.72 -10.83 17.23
CA LEU A 946 -20.22 -10.89 18.60
C LEU A 946 -21.38 -11.89 18.74
N CYS A 947 -22.27 -11.97 17.74
CA CYS A 947 -23.34 -12.99 17.70
C CYS A 947 -22.76 -14.42 17.62
N GLN A 948 -21.69 -14.64 16.85
CA GLN A 948 -20.99 -15.93 16.81
C GLN A 948 -20.37 -16.27 18.17
N LYS A 949 -19.71 -15.31 18.81
CA LYS A 949 -19.08 -15.50 20.14
C LYS A 949 -20.11 -15.83 21.22
N ASN A 950 -21.32 -15.26 21.15
CA ASN A 950 -22.40 -15.49 22.11
C ASN A 950 -23.37 -16.60 21.69
N ASN A 951 -23.20 -17.18 20.49
CA ASN A 951 -24.09 -18.14 19.85
C ASN A 951 -25.57 -17.68 19.76
N ASP A 952 -25.80 -16.40 19.42
CA ASP A 952 -27.12 -15.77 19.34
C ASP A 952 -27.63 -15.74 17.88
N PHE A 953 -28.42 -16.75 17.49
CA PHE A 953 -28.88 -16.92 16.11
C PHE A 953 -30.05 -16.00 15.73
N GLU A 954 -30.98 -15.75 16.66
CA GLU A 954 -32.15 -14.88 16.43
C GLU A 954 -31.68 -13.46 16.09
N LYS A 955 -30.64 -13.00 16.80
CA LYS A 955 -30.02 -11.71 16.53
C LYS A 955 -29.32 -11.68 15.17
N ALA A 956 -28.65 -12.77 14.76
CA ALA A 956 -28.03 -12.86 13.44
C ALA A 956 -29.05 -12.82 12.28
N GLU A 957 -30.22 -13.42 12.46
CA GLU A 957 -31.33 -13.35 11.50
C GLU A 957 -31.93 -11.95 11.39
N SER A 958 -32.12 -11.27 12.53
CA SER A 958 -32.54 -9.87 12.57
C SER A 958 -31.53 -8.96 11.85
N VAL A 959 -30.23 -9.17 12.08
CA VAL A 959 -29.16 -8.45 11.38
C VAL A 959 -29.20 -8.70 9.87
N TRP A 960 -29.38 -9.95 9.45
CA TRP A 960 -29.50 -10.31 8.03
C TRP A 960 -30.67 -9.58 7.34
N THR A 961 -31.83 -9.55 7.98
CA THR A 961 -33.01 -8.84 7.48
C THR A 961 -32.74 -7.34 7.35
N LYS A 962 -32.16 -6.71 8.37
CA LYS A 962 -31.78 -5.28 8.33
C LYS A 962 -30.78 -4.96 7.22
N MET A 963 -29.79 -5.84 6.98
CA MET A 963 -28.82 -5.64 5.90
C MET A 963 -29.49 -5.61 4.51
N GLN A 964 -30.51 -6.45 4.30
CA GLN A 964 -31.28 -6.46 3.05
C GLN A 964 -32.15 -5.20 2.89
N GLU A 965 -32.77 -4.73 3.97
CA GLU A 965 -33.56 -3.49 3.99
C GLU A 965 -32.72 -2.26 3.63
N GLU A 966 -31.50 -2.17 4.19
CA GLU A 966 -30.53 -1.10 3.88
C GLU A 966 -29.85 -1.27 2.51
N ASN A 967 -30.20 -2.31 1.71
CA ASN A 967 -29.58 -2.65 0.42
C ASN A 967 -28.05 -2.89 0.48
N ILE A 968 -27.53 -3.28 1.65
CA ILE A 968 -26.09 -3.51 1.86
C ILE A 968 -25.69 -4.81 1.17
N VAL A 969 -24.60 -4.79 0.39
CA VAL A 969 -24.01 -6.00 -0.18
C VAL A 969 -23.08 -6.61 0.87
N PRO A 970 -23.40 -7.78 1.43
CA PRO A 970 -22.53 -8.42 2.40
C PRO A 970 -21.27 -8.92 1.67
N ARG A 971 -20.09 -8.62 2.23
CA ARG A 971 -18.83 -9.18 1.70
C ARG A 971 -18.79 -10.69 1.93
N SER A 972 -17.92 -11.38 1.18
CA SER A 972 -17.71 -12.83 1.31
C SER A 972 -17.54 -13.22 2.78
N ARG A 973 -16.66 -12.56 3.54
CA ARG A 973 -16.43 -12.81 4.97
C ARG A 973 -17.72 -12.77 5.83
N THR A 974 -18.64 -11.86 5.52
CA THR A 974 -19.89 -11.65 6.26
C THR A 974 -20.88 -12.77 5.99
N LEU A 975 -20.97 -13.22 4.74
CA LEU A 975 -21.79 -14.37 4.34
C LEU A 975 -21.28 -15.68 4.91
N HIS A 976 -19.96 -15.88 4.94
CA HIS A 976 -19.38 -17.06 5.59
C HIS A 976 -19.71 -17.08 7.09
N LEU A 977 -19.60 -15.94 7.75
CA LEU A 977 -19.92 -15.81 9.18
C LEU A 977 -21.40 -16.09 9.46
N LEU A 978 -22.30 -15.51 8.68
CA LEU A 978 -23.75 -15.79 8.77
C LEU A 978 -24.05 -17.27 8.48
N GLY A 979 -23.47 -17.83 7.41
CA GLY A 979 -23.64 -19.24 7.06
C GLY A 979 -23.16 -20.17 8.17
N HIS A 980 -22.05 -19.85 8.83
CA HIS A 980 -21.56 -20.58 10.00
C HIS A 980 -22.54 -20.51 11.18
N ILE A 981 -23.07 -19.32 11.50
CA ILE A 981 -24.04 -19.14 12.61
C ILE A 981 -25.33 -19.94 12.33
N PHE A 982 -25.85 -19.90 11.10
CA PHE A 982 -27.06 -20.66 10.73
C PHE A 982 -26.81 -22.18 10.70
N LYS A 983 -25.65 -22.63 10.19
CA LYS A 983 -25.27 -24.05 10.18
C LYS A 983 -25.08 -24.60 11.59
N ALA A 984 -24.42 -23.85 12.48
CA ALA A 984 -24.22 -24.24 13.88
C ALA A 984 -25.55 -24.40 14.66
N ASN A 985 -26.62 -23.73 14.21
CA ASN A 985 -27.94 -23.77 14.84
C ASN A 985 -29.00 -24.54 14.01
N ASN A 986 -28.59 -25.34 13.02
CA ASN A 986 -29.46 -26.18 12.17
C ASN A 986 -30.57 -25.42 11.39
N GLN A 987 -30.35 -24.16 11.02
CA GLN A 987 -31.28 -23.35 10.24
C GLN A 987 -30.99 -23.42 8.73
N LYS A 988 -32.02 -23.27 7.89
CA LYS A 988 -31.85 -23.21 6.43
C LYS A 988 -31.18 -21.90 6.03
N ILE A 989 -30.11 -21.98 5.25
CA ILE A 989 -29.37 -20.79 4.79
C ILE A 989 -30.13 -20.15 3.62
N PRO A 990 -30.61 -18.91 3.73
CA PRO A 990 -31.46 -18.27 2.73
C PRO A 990 -30.69 -17.72 1.52
N PHE A 991 -29.37 -17.91 1.47
CA PHE A 991 -28.48 -17.44 0.42
C PHE A 991 -27.46 -18.52 0.07
N THR A 992 -26.89 -18.46 -1.13
CA THR A 992 -25.73 -19.27 -1.49
C THR A 992 -24.51 -18.78 -0.71
N VAL A 993 -24.06 -19.55 0.28
CA VAL A 993 -22.76 -19.34 0.92
C VAL A 993 -21.70 -19.50 -0.17
N PRO A 994 -20.77 -18.55 -0.34
CA PRO A 994 -19.63 -18.77 -1.23
C PRO A 994 -18.98 -20.11 -0.86
N GLU A 995 -18.85 -21.03 -1.83
CA GLU A 995 -18.16 -22.30 -1.62
C GLU A 995 -16.72 -21.98 -1.24
N ASN A 996 -16.40 -21.99 0.05
CA ASN A 996 -15.09 -22.21 0.66
C ASN A 996 -15.16 -21.95 2.18
N TRP A 997 -15.88 -22.81 2.90
CA TRP A 997 -15.48 -23.12 4.27
C TRP A 997 -15.33 -24.62 4.40
N TYR A 998 -14.14 -25.00 4.88
CA TYR A 998 -13.73 -26.34 5.22
C TYR A 998 -14.88 -27.10 5.88
N GLU A 999 -15.24 -28.25 5.32
CA GLU A 999 -15.75 -29.33 6.14
C GLU A 999 -14.62 -29.73 7.10
N SER A 1000 -14.53 -29.04 8.23
CA SER A 1000 -14.02 -29.68 9.44
C SER A 1000 -15.07 -30.71 9.84
N ASN A 1001 -14.99 -31.89 9.23
CA ASN A 1001 -15.40 -33.11 9.89
C ASN A 1001 -14.50 -33.24 11.11
N ASP A 1002 -14.92 -32.64 12.22
CA ASP A 1002 -14.67 -33.23 13.53
C ASP A 1002 -15.51 -34.51 13.56
N ASP A 1003 -14.95 -35.56 12.97
CA ASP A 1003 -15.23 -36.94 13.31
C ASP A 1003 -14.07 -37.79 12.76
N SER A 1004 -13.26 -38.28 13.69
CA SER A 1004 -12.33 -39.41 13.57
C SER A 1004 -11.07 -39.28 12.68
N ALA A 1005 -9.93 -39.29 13.35
CA ALA A 1005 -8.67 -39.95 12.98
C ALA A 1005 -8.48 -40.44 11.52
N ALA A 1006 -7.77 -39.66 10.69
CA ALA A 1006 -6.69 -40.11 9.80
C ALA A 1006 -6.27 -38.97 8.84
N ILE A 1007 -5.14 -38.31 9.10
CA ILE A 1007 -4.51 -37.44 8.09
C ILE A 1007 -3.78 -38.35 7.09
N GLY A 1008 -4.46 -38.65 5.98
CA GLY A 1008 -3.88 -39.18 4.76
C GLY A 1008 -3.27 -38.06 3.91
N LEU A 1009 -1.96 -38.10 3.73
CA LEU A 1009 -1.22 -37.26 2.81
C LEU A 1009 -1.48 -37.70 1.36
N SER A 1010 -2.00 -36.81 0.52
CA SER A 1010 -1.93 -36.98 -0.94
C SER A 1010 -1.79 -35.62 -1.64
N SER A 1011 -0.57 -35.07 -1.62
CA SER A 1011 0.03 -34.32 -2.74
C SER A 1011 1.40 -33.75 -2.31
N LEU A 1012 2.47 -34.34 -2.83
CA LEU A 1012 3.83 -33.80 -2.75
C LEU A 1012 3.93 -32.54 -3.63
N PRO A 1013 4.54 -31.42 -3.17
CA PRO A 1013 4.83 -30.28 -4.02
C PRO A 1013 5.85 -30.67 -5.12
N GLN A 1014 5.50 -30.45 -6.39
CA GLN A 1014 6.32 -30.79 -7.58
C GLN A 1014 7.64 -29.99 -7.72
N GLN A 1015 8.05 -29.19 -6.73
CA GLN A 1015 9.23 -28.32 -6.81
C GLN A 1015 10.09 -28.41 -5.54
N SER A 1016 11.37 -28.77 -5.68
CA SER A 1016 12.34 -28.92 -4.57
C SER A 1016 12.48 -27.67 -3.70
N TYR A 1017 12.33 -26.48 -4.30
CA TYR A 1017 12.40 -25.19 -3.59
C TYR A 1017 11.29 -25.02 -2.53
N GLN A 1018 10.05 -25.45 -2.84
CA GLN A 1018 8.92 -25.33 -1.91
C GLN A 1018 9.02 -26.33 -0.75
N VAL A 1019 9.60 -27.51 -1.00
CA VAL A 1019 9.89 -28.50 0.03
C VAL A 1019 10.95 -27.97 1.01
N ASN A 1020 11.99 -27.32 0.50
CA ASN A 1020 13.04 -26.69 1.31
C ASN A 1020 12.49 -25.61 2.27
N GLU A 1021 11.62 -24.72 1.78
CA GLU A 1021 11.02 -23.67 2.63
C GLU A 1021 10.10 -24.26 3.70
N LYS A 1022 9.23 -25.22 3.35
CA LYS A 1022 8.31 -25.86 4.30
C LYS A 1022 9.02 -26.66 5.39
N ILE A 1023 10.06 -27.42 5.05
CA ILE A 1023 10.85 -28.14 6.08
C ILE A 1023 11.50 -27.12 7.02
N ASN A 1024 12.09 -26.05 6.49
CA ASN A 1024 12.69 -25.01 7.32
C ASN A 1024 11.66 -24.27 8.20
N GLU A 1025 10.46 -24.03 7.68
CA GLU A 1025 9.34 -23.43 8.43
C GLU A 1025 8.89 -24.36 9.57
N PHE A 1026 8.70 -25.65 9.30
CA PHE A 1026 8.37 -26.62 10.35
C PHE A 1026 9.46 -26.75 11.40
N CYS A 1027 10.74 -26.71 10.98
CA CYS A 1027 11.88 -26.67 11.92
C CYS A 1027 11.87 -25.41 12.80
N LYS A 1028 11.53 -24.24 12.25
CA LYS A 1028 11.43 -22.98 13.01
C LYS A 1028 10.24 -22.97 13.98
N ASN A 1029 9.13 -23.57 13.58
CA ASN A 1029 7.90 -23.63 14.37
C ASN A 1029 7.87 -24.78 15.40
N GLY A 1030 8.97 -25.54 15.55
CA GLY A 1030 9.08 -26.64 16.53
C GLY A 1030 8.37 -27.95 16.14
N LYS A 1031 7.82 -28.05 14.92
CA LYS A 1031 7.10 -29.22 14.41
C LYS A 1031 8.06 -30.23 13.75
N HIS A 1032 8.95 -30.80 14.55
CA HIS A 1032 10.06 -31.66 14.08
C HIS A 1032 9.60 -33.01 13.51
N THR A 1033 8.51 -33.59 14.00
CA THR A 1033 7.91 -34.84 13.50
C THR A 1033 7.35 -34.70 12.09
N GLU A 1034 6.65 -33.61 11.81
CA GLU A 1034 6.07 -33.27 10.52
C GLU A 1034 7.16 -32.89 9.52
N ALA A 1035 8.19 -32.17 9.99
CA ALA A 1035 9.37 -31.86 9.18
C ALA A 1035 10.10 -33.14 8.74
N TYR A 1036 10.28 -34.11 9.65
CA TYR A 1036 10.90 -35.39 9.33
C TYR A 1036 10.02 -36.26 8.42
N ARG A 1037 8.68 -36.28 8.62
CA ARG A 1037 7.77 -36.99 7.74
C ARG A 1037 7.77 -36.42 6.31
N LEU A 1038 7.78 -35.09 6.18
CA LEU A 1038 7.88 -34.42 4.88
C LEU A 1038 9.25 -34.70 4.22
N PHE A 1039 10.32 -34.76 5.01
CA PHE A 1039 11.64 -35.17 4.54
C PHE A 1039 11.67 -36.62 4.03
N LEU A 1040 11.05 -37.57 4.75
CA LEU A 1040 10.96 -38.97 4.31
C LEU A 1040 10.22 -39.11 2.97
N MET A 1041 9.23 -38.26 2.72
CA MET A 1041 8.47 -38.23 1.47
C MET A 1041 9.24 -37.55 0.32
N ALA A 1042 10.29 -36.78 0.64
CA ALA A 1042 11.14 -36.09 -0.31
C ALA A 1042 12.55 -36.70 -0.41
N LYS A 1043 12.73 -37.97 -0.02
CA LYS A 1043 14.03 -38.66 -0.01
C LYS A 1043 14.75 -38.68 -1.36
N ASP A 1044 14.02 -38.59 -2.46
CA ASP A 1044 14.60 -38.60 -3.82
C ASP A 1044 15.02 -37.20 -4.33
N PHE A 1045 14.70 -36.13 -3.58
CA PHE A 1045 15.09 -34.77 -3.93
C PHE A 1045 16.40 -34.36 -3.22
N VAL A 1046 17.29 -33.68 -3.95
CA VAL A 1046 18.45 -33.03 -3.35
C VAL A 1046 17.99 -31.74 -2.67
N LEU A 1047 17.89 -31.77 -1.33
CA LEU A 1047 17.52 -30.60 -0.53
C LEU A 1047 18.73 -29.68 -0.29
N ASN A 1048 18.46 -28.44 0.10
CA ASN A 1048 19.50 -27.49 0.44
C ASN A 1048 20.25 -27.95 1.71
N VAL A 1049 21.56 -27.72 1.76
CA VAL A 1049 22.42 -28.05 2.91
C VAL A 1049 21.88 -27.47 4.23
N SER A 1050 21.34 -26.26 4.18
CA SER A 1050 20.71 -25.60 5.33
C SER A 1050 19.46 -26.33 5.82
N CYS A 1051 18.71 -26.95 4.91
CA CYS A 1051 17.52 -27.74 5.22
C CYS A 1051 17.87 -29.00 6.00
N TYR A 1052 18.84 -29.78 5.51
CA TYR A 1052 19.38 -30.96 6.23
C TYR A 1052 19.91 -30.57 7.61
N SER A 1053 20.68 -29.48 7.70
CA SER A 1053 21.28 -29.02 8.96
C SER A 1053 20.23 -28.58 9.99
N ASN A 1054 19.21 -27.83 9.55
CA ASN A 1054 18.13 -27.36 10.42
C ASN A 1054 17.23 -28.50 10.91
N LEU A 1055 16.95 -29.47 10.03
CA LEU A 1055 16.15 -30.64 10.39
C LEU A 1055 16.88 -31.54 11.40
N ILE A 1056 18.17 -31.83 11.17
CA ILE A 1056 19.00 -32.60 12.11
C ILE A 1056 19.06 -31.88 13.47
N LYS A 1057 19.25 -30.55 13.47
CA LYS A 1057 19.25 -29.76 14.70
C LYS A 1057 17.91 -29.82 15.45
N ALA A 1058 16.79 -29.69 14.73
CA ALA A 1058 15.46 -29.77 15.32
C ALA A 1058 15.22 -31.15 15.95
N LEU A 1059 15.54 -32.24 15.24
CA LEU A 1059 15.39 -33.61 15.74
C LEU A 1059 16.27 -33.88 16.98
N LEU A 1060 17.54 -33.45 16.94
CA LEU A 1060 18.45 -33.61 18.08
C LEU A 1060 18.00 -32.81 19.31
N SER A 1061 17.43 -31.61 19.11
CA SER A 1061 16.92 -30.79 20.21
C SER A 1061 15.72 -31.41 20.94
N HIS A 1062 14.98 -32.30 20.26
CA HIS A 1062 13.83 -33.01 20.82
C HIS A 1062 14.14 -34.47 21.24
N GLY A 1063 15.39 -34.92 21.13
CA GLY A 1063 15.83 -36.25 21.60
C GLY A 1063 15.66 -37.40 20.59
N SER A 1064 15.26 -37.10 19.35
CA SER A 1064 15.08 -38.06 18.25
C SER A 1064 16.41 -38.36 17.55
N LEU A 1065 17.27 -39.15 18.21
CA LEU A 1065 18.64 -39.45 17.75
C LEU A 1065 18.66 -40.36 16.52
N GLU A 1066 17.75 -41.34 16.43
CA GLU A 1066 17.75 -42.34 15.36
C GLU A 1066 17.30 -41.72 14.03
N GLU A 1067 16.27 -40.89 14.09
CA GLU A 1067 15.78 -40.09 12.96
C GLU A 1067 16.85 -39.11 12.47
N ALA A 1068 17.53 -38.42 13.39
CA ALA A 1068 18.61 -37.50 13.06
C ALA A 1068 19.80 -38.19 12.35
N MET A 1069 20.15 -39.40 12.77
CA MET A 1069 21.20 -40.21 12.14
C MET A 1069 20.81 -40.70 10.74
N GLU A 1070 19.52 -41.00 10.52
CA GLU A 1070 19.02 -41.37 9.19
C GLU A 1070 19.04 -40.19 8.22
N VAL A 1071 18.60 -39.00 8.65
CA VAL A 1071 18.71 -37.76 7.84
C VAL A 1071 20.17 -37.48 7.47
N LYS A 1072 21.09 -37.66 8.42
CA LYS A 1072 22.53 -37.46 8.19
C LYS A 1072 23.08 -38.41 7.12
N LYS A 1073 22.75 -39.70 7.21
CA LYS A 1073 23.21 -40.71 6.24
C LYS A 1073 22.70 -40.44 4.82
N ILE A 1074 21.46 -39.95 4.69
CA ILE A 1074 20.89 -39.55 3.40
C ILE A 1074 21.59 -38.28 2.87
N ALA A 1075 21.88 -37.32 3.73
CA ALA A 1075 22.61 -36.11 3.35
C ALA A 1075 24.04 -36.43 2.84
N GLU A 1076 24.75 -37.36 3.48
CA GLU A 1076 26.10 -37.81 3.07
C GLU A 1076 26.09 -38.53 1.70
N ASN A 1077 24.99 -39.22 1.36
CA ASN A 1077 24.82 -39.83 0.03
C ASN A 1077 24.54 -38.80 -1.06
N HIS A 1078 23.76 -37.76 -0.76
CA HIS A 1078 23.38 -36.72 -1.73
C HIS A 1078 24.48 -35.68 -1.95
N ILE A 1079 25.28 -35.37 -0.92
CA ILE A 1079 26.28 -34.32 -0.94
C ILE A 1079 27.62 -34.92 -0.51
N LYS A 1080 28.53 -35.13 -1.48
CA LYS A 1080 29.90 -35.59 -1.21
C LYS A 1080 30.63 -34.59 -0.31
N GLY A 1081 31.02 -35.03 0.88
CA GLY A 1081 31.75 -34.20 1.86
C GLY A 1081 30.86 -33.35 2.77
N PHE A 1082 29.59 -33.72 2.96
CA PHE A 1082 28.69 -33.04 3.91
C PHE A 1082 29.27 -33.00 5.33
N VAL A 1083 29.34 -31.81 5.94
CA VAL A 1083 29.79 -31.60 7.32
C VAL A 1083 28.69 -30.88 8.11
N LEU A 1084 28.38 -31.41 9.31
CA LEU A 1084 27.42 -30.80 10.24
C LEU A 1084 27.98 -29.48 10.80
N ASN A 1085 27.11 -28.49 11.02
CA ASN A 1085 27.52 -27.27 11.72
C ASN A 1085 27.90 -27.59 13.18
N ASP A 1086 28.77 -26.76 13.77
CA ASP A 1086 29.33 -26.97 15.12
C ASP A 1086 28.28 -27.11 16.23
N ALA A 1087 27.15 -26.41 16.12
CA ALA A 1087 26.04 -26.49 17.08
C ALA A 1087 25.26 -27.80 16.96
N ALA A 1088 25.06 -28.32 15.75
CA ALA A 1088 24.44 -29.63 15.53
C ALA A 1088 25.37 -30.77 15.96
N SER A 1089 26.68 -30.64 15.70
CA SER A 1089 27.72 -31.56 16.16
C SER A 1089 27.76 -31.65 17.69
N SER A 1090 27.69 -30.50 18.38
CA SER A 1090 27.67 -30.44 19.86
C SER A 1090 26.41 -31.09 20.45
N LEU A 1091 25.24 -30.84 19.84
CA LEU A 1091 23.97 -31.45 20.26
C LEU A 1091 23.94 -32.96 20.07
N LEU A 1092 24.56 -33.47 19.00
CA LEU A 1092 24.69 -34.91 18.72
C LEU A 1092 25.55 -35.61 19.79
N ILE A 1093 26.67 -35.00 20.19
CA ILE A 1093 27.53 -35.51 21.27
C ILE A 1093 26.76 -35.53 22.60
N LEU A 1094 26.05 -34.45 22.95
CA LEU A 1094 25.27 -34.36 24.18
C LEU A 1094 24.14 -35.40 24.26
N THR A 1095 23.44 -35.65 23.14
CA THR A 1095 22.38 -36.65 23.08
C THR A 1095 22.91 -38.08 23.14
N GLN A 1096 24.06 -38.37 22.52
CA GLN A 1096 24.74 -39.66 22.62
C GLN A 1096 25.13 -39.98 24.07
N VAL A 1097 25.78 -39.02 24.75
CA VAL A 1097 26.20 -39.17 26.16
C VAL A 1097 25.00 -39.40 27.08
N ARG A 1098 23.88 -38.70 26.86
CA ARG A 1098 22.64 -38.94 27.62
C ARG A 1098 22.08 -40.35 27.41
N ARG A 1099 22.11 -40.88 26.18
CA ARG A 1099 21.63 -42.24 25.88
C ARG A 1099 22.49 -43.31 26.58
N ASP A 1100 23.81 -43.14 26.56
CA ASP A 1100 24.73 -44.08 27.20
C ASP A 1100 24.58 -44.05 28.73
N TYR A 1101 24.34 -42.88 29.32
CA TYR A 1101 24.04 -42.74 30.74
C TYR A 1101 22.71 -43.43 31.14
N LEU A 1102 21.66 -43.29 30.31
CA LEU A 1102 20.36 -43.94 30.53
C LEU A 1102 20.42 -45.46 30.35
N LYS A 1103 21.24 -45.96 29.41
CA LYS A 1103 21.54 -47.40 29.28
C LYS A 1103 22.29 -47.94 30.51
N GLY A 1104 23.22 -47.16 31.07
CA GLY A 1104 23.90 -47.51 32.32
C GLY A 1104 22.93 -47.63 33.51
N MET A 1105 21.98 -46.71 33.65
CA MET A 1105 20.96 -46.77 34.72
C MET A 1105 19.98 -47.94 34.56
N SER A 1106 19.59 -48.29 33.33
CA SER A 1106 18.70 -49.44 33.07
C SER A 1106 19.39 -50.80 33.30
N GLN A 1107 20.72 -50.88 33.13
CA GLN A 1107 21.51 -52.04 33.56
C GLN A 1107 21.65 -52.12 35.09
N CYS A 1108 21.73 -50.99 35.81
CA CYS A 1108 21.72 -51.01 37.28
C CYS A 1108 20.35 -51.40 37.88
N LEU A 1109 19.24 -51.05 37.22
CA LEU A 1109 17.88 -51.40 37.66
C LEU A 1109 17.49 -52.87 37.43
N THR A 1110 18.25 -53.61 36.62
CA THR A 1110 18.04 -55.06 36.40
C THR A 1110 18.82 -55.94 37.38
N PHE A 1111 19.75 -55.37 38.17
CA PHE A 1111 20.49 -56.09 39.22
C PHE A 1111 19.83 -56.02 40.61
N THR A 1112 18.71 -55.31 40.79
CA THR A 1112 17.98 -55.22 42.06
C THR A 1112 16.71 -56.08 42.10
N SER A 1113 16.55 -57.02 41.17
CA SER A 1113 15.46 -58.01 41.16
C SER A 1113 15.99 -59.45 41.07
N HIS A 1114 16.98 -59.79 41.90
CA HIS A 1114 17.28 -61.16 42.31
C HIS A 1114 17.80 -61.21 43.76
#